data_AF-A0A6I2H4C9-F1
#
_entry.id   AF-A0A6I2H4C9-F1
#
_cell.length_a   1.000
_cell.length_b   1.000
_cell.length_c   1.000
_cell.angle_alpha   90.00
_cell.angle_beta   90.00
_cell.angle_gamma   90.00
#
_symmetry.space_group_name_H-M   'P 1'
#
loop_
_entity.id
_entity.type
_entity.pdbx_description
1 polymer ?
#
loop_
_entity_poly.entity_id
_entity_poly.type
_entity_poly.pdbx_seq_one_letter_code
_entity_poly.pdbx_strand_id
1 'polypeptide(L)'
;MLAGRRTRRSRFLGPTALLLGGLALGPTAQGAPQAAAAEPLALYPGADPQPKTEHVFTYPVADALAAARAVLQEAGFDVYAVPNSQTELYTAWKLGNQVQGGHGQSQLKQGVRVQAVVLSPTETVVRFFRITRTDDAAVMARAPRQTNPGGRFTQGAKPPSELQAFNDESERRYEKEERRAVLGDSSFSAQGAQAFNNPVEKAGNGYGGDKQVWEQNTDELLENDARFANSGKMPTGEDLRGRNERGTRDRTFERELVKRLEQFPSLEFTGGAYDVAAGAAPAGAPSLAEAYAKEGGERPFSKGPGPCGQPVAGLEGFGAPGSALLIGQQAGTREVPAAVGNMACQLAQQGRHVVLALPIPRDEQGALDAYMKSAGGRAAEDALLARDFWRLAPRDGQSSRATLVLLERVRAWRHAGLQVDPVAMDARDMRDNRREAAIATLLLERRRALPQAVMLVLAGNYHVRVDTGASWNARFEPFGARLAREGLVLKTFDTAFARGRRWACTVNLAREPECRVYAVAPTEASYSPPGVAPAIALFESGRASDAGFHGVLHVGALSASLPAVPSRGEQAGRRSASAGPDDMAGPPMAVAIPAAGAMPRSVDADGGPVTAQEDDGEEAPAPVTAALDASRAAEDCGEALFGSEPLLKAGGLLLLGEIQGSQEAPALVSQLVCQAAGAHKLPVTLALELPRVEQKRVNRYVSSKGTPEDLRRLLNGAFWSRPYQDGRSSKAMLGLLERVRKQRAGGLPVEVLAFDSAGQGTGHDVLMAQALLAERSRQPGRFMVVLTGNTHARSVRGAEWDKDFVPLGFLLRQREPTLVALDMDHGGGGAWSCKLAPGGKVQCGAYNEAAPLEMRKRFLTGTATQRPFIGVKPFVQLGKEKSPEGFDGLYYVGHLSPSEPALGEAAPVVR
;
A
#
# COMPACT_ATOMS: atom_id res chain seq x y z
N MET A 1 8.77 71.64 22.13
CA MET A 1 8.79 72.66 21.06
C MET A 1 8.56 71.93 19.74
N LEU A 2 7.44 72.21 19.05
CA LEU A 2 7.41 72.98 17.79
C LEU A 2 8.24 72.29 16.70
N ALA A 3 7.63 71.45 15.86
CA ALA A 3 6.93 71.81 14.60
C ALA A 3 7.92 71.83 13.39
N GLY A 4 7.62 71.28 12.21
CA GLY A 4 6.41 70.61 11.71
C GLY A 4 6.00 71.15 10.34
N ARG A 5 5.10 70.43 9.63
CA ARG A 5 4.32 70.89 8.44
C ARG A 5 5.15 71.06 7.12
N ARG A 6 4.57 70.98 5.90
CA ARG A 6 3.15 70.93 5.43
C ARG A 6 3.07 70.25 4.03
N THR A 7 2.23 69.23 3.82
CA THR A 7 0.93 69.22 3.08
C THR A 7 0.88 69.57 1.58
N ARG A 8 0.05 68.82 0.83
CA ARG A 8 -1.33 69.17 0.35
C ARG A 8 -2.03 67.84 -0.07
N ARG A 9 -3.27 67.49 0.34
CA ARG A 9 -4.63 68.06 0.07
C ARG A 9 -5.00 67.99 -1.42
N SER A 10 -6.23 67.60 -1.85
CA SER A 10 -7.58 67.73 -1.22
C SER A 10 -8.72 67.03 -2.00
N ARG A 11 -9.93 66.97 -1.37
CA ARG A 11 -11.36 66.90 -1.86
C ARG A 11 -12.10 65.66 -1.29
N PHE A 12 -13.42 65.62 -1.04
CA PHE A 12 -14.54 66.60 -0.86
C PHE A 12 -15.47 65.99 0.25
N LEU A 13 -15.91 66.72 1.30
CA LEU A 13 -17.21 67.44 1.50
C LEU A 13 -18.52 66.59 1.38
N GLY A 14 -19.40 66.71 2.40
CA GLY A 14 -20.73 66.05 2.53
C GLY A 14 -21.90 66.79 1.84
N PRO A 15 -23.20 66.55 2.22
CA PRO A 15 -23.71 67.05 3.51
C PRO A 15 -24.90 66.32 4.20
N THR A 16 -25.20 66.85 5.39
CA THR A 16 -26.34 66.84 6.35
C THR A 16 -27.79 66.62 5.86
N ALA A 17 -28.64 65.99 6.72
CA ALA A 17 -30.02 66.43 7.05
C ALA A 17 -30.55 65.79 8.36
N LEU A 18 -31.42 66.49 9.12
CA LEU A 18 -32.07 66.05 10.39
C LEU A 18 -33.56 65.71 10.18
N LEU A 19 -34.18 64.96 11.11
CA LEU A 19 -35.24 65.44 12.04
C LEU A 19 -36.04 64.31 12.76
N LEU A 20 -36.24 64.48 14.09
CA LEU A 20 -37.38 64.03 14.96
C LEU A 20 -37.76 62.51 15.00
N GLY A 21 -38.21 61.90 16.10
CA GLY A 21 -38.44 62.36 17.48
C GLY A 21 -39.67 61.65 18.11
N GLY A 22 -39.50 60.89 19.21
CA GLY A 22 -40.62 60.22 19.92
C GLY A 22 -40.18 59.13 20.90
N LEU A 23 -40.74 59.08 22.11
CA LEU A 23 -40.32 58.20 23.22
C LEU A 23 -41.14 56.89 23.33
N ALA A 24 -40.52 55.81 23.84
CA ALA A 24 -41.02 55.07 25.02
C ALA A 24 -40.07 53.92 25.49
N LEU A 25 -39.81 53.88 26.81
CA LEU A 25 -39.58 52.69 27.68
C LEU A 25 -38.49 51.65 27.31
N GLY A 26 -37.49 51.49 28.18
CA GLY A 26 -36.60 50.30 28.23
C GLY A 26 -37.09 49.25 29.26
N PRO A 27 -36.22 48.41 29.85
CA PRO A 27 -34.83 48.10 29.49
C PRO A 27 -34.64 46.61 29.10
N THR A 28 -33.65 46.29 28.27
CA THR A 28 -33.18 44.90 28.11
C THR A 28 -31.67 44.80 28.33
N ALA A 29 -31.29 43.84 29.17
CA ALA A 29 -29.92 43.61 29.56
C ALA A 29 -29.07 43.14 28.38
N GLN A 30 -27.76 43.43 28.47
CA GLN A 30 -26.76 42.98 27.52
C GLN A 30 -26.81 41.46 27.39
N GLY A 31 -27.04 40.96 26.16
CA GLY A 31 -26.97 39.54 25.88
C GLY A 31 -25.55 39.03 26.15
N ALA A 32 -25.43 38.05 27.04
CA ALA A 32 -24.23 37.23 27.09
C ALA A 32 -24.03 36.57 25.71
N PRO A 33 -22.77 36.38 25.25
CA PRO A 33 -22.53 35.78 23.95
C PRO A 33 -23.16 34.38 23.92
N GLN A 34 -24.01 34.12 22.91
CA GLN A 34 -24.42 32.77 22.59
C GLN A 34 -23.14 31.96 22.34
N ALA A 35 -22.96 30.87 23.10
CA ALA A 35 -21.95 29.89 22.77
C ALA A 35 -22.31 29.33 21.39
N ALA A 36 -21.55 29.76 20.37
CA ALA A 36 -21.75 29.27 19.00
C ALA A 36 -21.69 27.75 19.03
N ALA A 37 -22.70 27.09 18.46
CA ALA A 37 -22.65 25.65 18.25
C ALA A 37 -21.38 25.35 17.45
N ALA A 38 -20.48 24.53 18.00
CA ALA A 38 -19.18 24.29 17.38
C ALA A 38 -19.38 23.76 15.95
N GLU A 39 -18.80 24.47 14.97
CA GLU A 39 -18.95 24.07 13.57
C GLU A 39 -18.39 22.66 13.36
N PRO A 40 -18.99 21.86 12.44
CA PRO A 40 -18.52 20.51 12.18
C PRO A 40 -17.04 20.49 11.77
N LEU A 41 -16.26 19.61 12.38
CA LEU A 41 -14.81 19.54 12.15
C LEU A 41 -14.50 19.01 10.74
N ALA A 42 -13.95 19.88 9.88
CA ALA A 42 -13.42 19.53 8.57
C ALA A 42 -12.27 18.50 8.68
N LEU A 43 -12.25 17.52 7.76
CA LEU A 43 -11.29 16.41 7.79
C LEU A 43 -9.82 16.82 7.55
N TYR A 44 -9.63 17.90 6.80
CA TYR A 44 -8.37 18.55 6.49
C TYR A 44 -8.67 20.00 6.03
N PRO A 45 -7.68 20.90 5.94
CA PRO A 45 -7.90 22.28 5.50
C PRO A 45 -8.49 22.31 4.08
N GLY A 46 -9.58 23.05 3.90
CA GLY A 46 -10.31 23.09 2.63
C GLY A 46 -11.19 21.88 2.33
N ALA A 47 -11.34 20.93 3.27
CA ALA A 47 -12.44 19.97 3.23
C ALA A 47 -13.77 20.67 3.61
N ASP A 48 -14.86 20.26 2.98
CA ASP A 48 -16.20 20.68 3.40
C ASP A 48 -16.50 20.13 4.81
N PRO A 49 -16.85 20.96 5.80
CA PRO A 49 -17.24 20.50 7.15
C PRO A 49 -18.56 19.72 7.14
N GLN A 50 -19.45 19.95 6.17
CA GLN A 50 -20.69 19.21 5.96
C GLN A 50 -20.71 18.54 4.56
N PRO A 51 -19.80 17.59 4.31
CA PRO A 51 -19.51 17.13 2.96
C PRO A 51 -20.69 16.34 2.38
N LYS A 52 -21.11 16.73 1.18
CA LYS A 52 -22.15 16.03 0.39
C LYS A 52 -21.68 14.69 -0.19
N THR A 53 -20.40 14.37 -0.07
CA THR A 53 -19.75 13.16 -0.60
C THR A 53 -18.83 12.54 0.46
N GLU A 54 -18.54 11.25 0.32
CA GLU A 54 -17.65 10.57 1.26
C GLU A 54 -16.17 10.80 0.97
N HIS A 55 -15.36 10.78 2.03
CA HIS A 55 -13.90 10.85 1.90
C HIS A 55 -13.35 9.49 1.48
N VAL A 56 -12.72 9.45 0.31
CA VAL A 56 -12.12 8.24 -0.26
C VAL A 56 -10.61 8.24 -0.02
N PHE A 57 -10.13 7.25 0.73
CA PHE A 57 -8.72 6.95 0.91
C PHE A 57 -8.24 6.04 -0.23
N THR A 58 -7.06 6.33 -0.79
CA THR A 58 -6.43 5.48 -1.81
C THR A 58 -5.64 4.33 -1.16
N TYR A 59 -6.34 3.45 -0.45
CA TYR A 59 -5.77 2.25 0.17
C TYR A 59 -6.70 1.04 -0.01
N PRO A 60 -6.15 -0.18 -0.11
CA PRO A 60 -6.91 -1.41 0.11
C PRO A 60 -7.59 -1.39 1.49
N VAL A 61 -8.73 -2.07 1.62
CA VAL A 61 -9.54 -2.03 2.85
C VAL A 61 -8.79 -2.57 4.08
N ALA A 62 -7.93 -3.57 3.90
CA ALA A 62 -7.09 -4.10 4.97
C ALA A 62 -6.14 -3.04 5.54
N ASP A 63 -5.43 -2.31 4.67
CA ASP A 63 -4.50 -1.23 5.04
C ASP A 63 -5.24 -0.07 5.72
N ALA A 64 -6.38 0.33 5.16
CA ALA A 64 -7.20 1.42 5.69
C ALA A 64 -7.75 1.08 7.09
N LEU A 65 -8.23 -0.15 7.30
CA LEU A 65 -8.69 -0.62 8.61
C LEU A 65 -7.56 -0.85 9.61
N ALA A 66 -6.37 -1.29 9.17
CA ALA A 66 -5.22 -1.42 10.05
C ALA A 66 -4.71 -0.03 10.52
N ALA A 67 -4.75 0.99 9.65
CA ALA A 67 -4.51 2.36 10.06
C ALA A 67 -5.59 2.89 11.02
N ALA A 68 -6.88 2.59 10.77
CA ALA A 68 -7.98 2.95 11.67
C ALA A 68 -7.86 2.28 13.05
N ARG A 69 -7.44 1.01 13.08
CA ARG A 69 -7.09 0.28 14.31
C ARG A 69 -5.97 0.97 15.06
N ALA A 70 -4.89 1.37 14.38
CA ALA A 70 -3.77 2.07 15.01
C ALA A 70 -4.19 3.40 15.63
N VAL A 71 -5.03 4.19 14.93
CA VAL A 71 -5.61 5.45 15.45
C VAL A 71 -6.38 5.23 16.76
N LEU A 72 -7.19 4.16 16.85
CA LEU A 72 -7.93 3.84 18.06
C LEU A 72 -7.04 3.29 19.19
N GLN A 73 -6.02 2.50 18.86
CA GLN A 73 -5.03 1.99 19.83
C GLN A 73 -4.16 3.12 20.40
N GLU A 74 -3.78 4.11 19.59
CA GLU A 74 -3.07 5.32 20.04
C GLU A 74 -3.97 6.21 20.92
N ALA A 75 -5.29 6.21 20.69
CA ALA A 75 -6.29 6.74 21.63
C ALA A 75 -6.60 5.79 22.83
N GLY A 76 -5.78 4.74 22.99
CA GLY A 76 -5.80 3.79 24.10
C GLY A 76 -7.02 2.88 24.16
N PHE A 77 -7.69 2.59 23.04
CA PHE A 77 -8.77 1.61 22.98
C PHE A 77 -8.24 0.22 22.61
N ASP A 78 -8.75 -0.81 23.29
CA ASP A 78 -8.62 -2.19 22.80
C ASP A 78 -9.56 -2.39 21.62
N VAL A 79 -9.01 -2.79 20.47
CA VAL A 79 -9.71 -2.88 19.19
C VAL A 79 -9.82 -4.33 18.73
N TYR A 80 -11.01 -4.73 18.31
CA TYR A 80 -11.33 -6.07 17.84
C TYR A 80 -11.90 -6.00 16.42
N ALA A 81 -11.72 -7.06 15.63
CA ALA A 81 -12.42 -7.21 14.36
C ALA A 81 -13.80 -7.84 14.62
N VAL A 82 -14.83 -7.41 13.89
CA VAL A 82 -16.14 -8.08 13.95
C VAL A 82 -15.99 -9.50 13.36
N PRO A 83 -16.38 -10.57 14.07
CA PRO A 83 -16.32 -11.92 13.53
C PRO A 83 -17.03 -12.03 12.18
N ASN A 84 -16.41 -12.73 11.23
CA ASN A 84 -16.89 -12.88 9.85
C ASN A 84 -17.02 -11.57 9.02
N SER A 85 -16.45 -10.45 9.47
CA SER A 85 -16.37 -9.21 8.67
C SER A 85 -14.92 -8.84 8.34
N GLN A 86 -14.69 -8.44 7.09
CA GLN A 86 -13.44 -7.82 6.63
C GLN A 86 -13.53 -6.30 6.54
N THR A 87 -14.69 -5.71 6.88
CA THR A 87 -14.98 -4.29 6.72
C THR A 87 -15.22 -3.55 8.04
N GLU A 88 -15.20 -4.24 9.18
CA GLU A 88 -15.61 -3.66 10.46
C GLU A 88 -14.68 -3.93 11.65
N LEU A 89 -14.56 -2.92 12.50
CA LEU A 89 -13.88 -2.99 13.79
C LEU A 89 -14.81 -2.46 14.91
N TYR A 90 -14.55 -2.87 16.14
CA TYR A 90 -15.17 -2.28 17.33
C TYR A 90 -14.17 -2.22 18.48
N THR A 91 -14.45 -1.44 19.52
CA THR A 91 -13.61 -1.34 20.71
C THR A 91 -14.26 -2.00 21.93
N ALA A 92 -13.44 -2.32 22.93
CA ALA A 92 -13.95 -2.46 24.30
C ALA A 92 -14.66 -1.17 24.76
N TRP A 93 -15.54 -1.31 25.76
CA TRP A 93 -16.18 -0.18 26.42
C TRP A 93 -15.21 0.46 27.42
N LYS A 94 -14.92 1.75 27.26
CA LYS A 94 -14.27 2.56 28.28
C LYS A 94 -15.31 3.11 29.26
N LEU A 95 -15.01 3.03 30.56
CA LEU A 95 -15.73 3.77 31.59
C LEU A 95 -15.41 5.26 31.45
N GLY A 96 -16.45 6.08 31.31
CA GLY A 96 -16.38 7.53 31.35
C GLY A 96 -16.65 8.08 32.74
N ASN A 97 -16.62 9.41 32.87
CA ASN A 97 -16.91 10.10 34.13
C ASN A 97 -18.30 9.72 34.68
N GLN A 98 -18.40 9.56 36.00
CA GLN A 98 -19.71 9.38 36.65
C GLN A 98 -20.58 10.61 36.43
N VAL A 99 -21.84 10.38 36.04
CA VAL A 99 -22.85 11.43 35.92
C VAL A 99 -23.76 11.36 37.13
N GLN A 100 -23.82 12.45 37.90
CA GLN A 100 -24.60 12.48 39.14
C GLN A 100 -26.08 12.74 38.85
N GLY A 101 -26.82 11.67 38.53
CA GLY A 101 -28.27 11.69 38.39
C GLY A 101 -29.00 11.70 39.73
N GLY A 102 -30.15 12.39 39.82
CA GLY A 102 -30.86 12.64 41.08
C GLY A 102 -31.36 11.40 41.86
N HIS A 103 -31.29 10.20 41.28
CA HIS A 103 -31.74 8.95 41.90
C HIS A 103 -30.78 7.74 41.69
N GLY A 104 -29.49 7.98 41.46
CA GLY A 104 -28.48 6.91 41.39
C GLY A 104 -27.14 7.35 40.81
N GLN A 105 -26.08 6.57 41.07
CA GLN A 105 -24.84 6.69 40.31
C GLN A 105 -25.00 5.98 38.96
N SER A 106 -25.08 6.74 37.88
CA SER A 106 -25.15 6.20 36.51
C SER A 106 -23.75 6.22 35.90
N GLN A 107 -23.27 5.07 35.44
CA GLN A 107 -21.97 4.99 34.74
C GLN A 107 -22.17 5.22 33.24
N LEU A 108 -21.47 6.22 32.69
CA LEU A 108 -21.37 6.41 31.25
C LEU A 108 -20.30 5.47 30.69
N LYS A 109 -20.63 4.67 29.68
CA LYS A 109 -19.71 3.82 28.93
C LYS A 109 -19.59 4.35 27.49
N GLN A 110 -18.37 4.33 26.95
CA GLN A 110 -18.08 4.78 25.58
C GLN A 110 -17.34 3.68 24.80
N GLY A 111 -17.79 3.40 23.58
CA GLY A 111 -17.12 2.53 22.62
C GLY A 111 -17.01 3.20 21.25
N VAL A 112 -16.30 2.58 20.31
CA VAL A 112 -16.23 3.02 18.92
C VAL A 112 -16.44 1.83 17.99
N ARG A 113 -17.25 2.01 16.94
CA ARG A 113 -17.38 1.10 15.80
C ARG A 113 -16.77 1.76 14.56
N VAL A 114 -15.99 1.02 13.79
CA VAL A 114 -15.43 1.46 12.51
C VAL A 114 -16.10 0.66 11.41
N GLN A 115 -16.52 1.33 10.35
CA GLN A 115 -17.06 0.70 9.14
C GLN A 115 -16.27 1.17 7.93
N ALA A 116 -15.85 0.24 7.08
CA ALA A 116 -15.23 0.51 5.79
C ALA A 116 -16.13 0.09 4.63
N VAL A 117 -16.03 0.80 3.51
CA VAL A 117 -16.70 0.48 2.25
C VAL A 117 -15.64 0.38 1.16
N VAL A 118 -15.54 -0.79 0.52
CA VAL A 118 -14.63 -1.05 -0.59
C VAL A 118 -15.22 -0.42 -1.86
N LEU A 119 -14.48 0.47 -2.52
CA LEU A 119 -14.89 1.05 -3.81
C LEU A 119 -14.12 0.42 -4.97
N SER A 120 -12.85 0.10 -4.75
CA SER A 120 -11.98 -0.63 -5.70
C SER A 120 -10.87 -1.36 -4.92
N PRO A 121 -10.02 -2.18 -5.57
CA PRO A 121 -8.88 -2.83 -4.90
C PRO A 121 -7.92 -1.87 -4.18
N THR A 122 -7.93 -0.58 -4.53
CA THR A 122 -7.03 0.45 -3.96
C THR A 122 -7.76 1.69 -3.45
N GLU A 123 -9.09 1.68 -3.34
CA GLU A 123 -9.88 2.83 -2.88
C GLU A 123 -10.98 2.40 -1.88
N THR A 124 -10.97 3.02 -0.71
CA THR A 124 -11.81 2.66 0.46
C THR A 124 -12.35 3.91 1.15
N VAL A 125 -13.62 3.89 1.58
CA VAL A 125 -14.17 4.86 2.55
C VAL A 125 -14.07 4.25 3.95
N VAL A 126 -13.66 5.01 4.96
CA VAL A 126 -13.65 4.56 6.37
C VAL A 126 -14.40 5.57 7.23
N ARG A 127 -15.29 5.07 8.09
CA ARG A 127 -16.14 5.83 9.01
C ARG A 127 -15.91 5.38 10.44
N PHE A 128 -15.86 6.32 11.38
CA PHE A 128 -15.84 6.02 12.82
C PHE A 128 -17.14 6.47 13.46
N PHE A 129 -17.71 5.65 14.34
CA PHE A 129 -18.94 5.94 15.09
C PHE A 129 -18.66 5.75 16.58
N ARG A 130 -18.68 6.85 17.35
CA ARG A 130 -18.61 6.80 18.81
C ARG A 130 -19.99 6.40 19.34
N ILE A 131 -20.02 5.36 20.16
CA ILE A 131 -21.23 4.81 20.79
C ILE A 131 -21.20 5.17 22.27
N THR A 132 -22.29 5.73 22.79
CA THR A 132 -22.46 6.03 24.22
C THR A 132 -23.60 5.20 24.82
N ARG A 133 -23.38 4.71 26.05
CA ARG A 133 -24.34 3.92 26.84
C ARG A 133 -24.37 4.46 28.27
N THR A 134 -25.56 4.67 28.83
CA THR A 134 -25.73 5.01 30.25
C THR A 134 -26.32 3.82 31.00
N ASP A 135 -25.53 3.22 31.89
CA ASP A 135 -25.98 2.14 32.75
C ASP A 135 -26.76 2.75 33.94
N ASP A 136 -28.08 2.86 33.78
CA ASP A 136 -28.99 3.51 34.73
C ASP A 136 -29.81 2.46 35.51
N ALA A 137 -29.47 2.25 36.79
CA ALA A 137 -29.99 1.13 37.59
C ALA A 137 -31.53 1.12 37.72
N ALA A 138 -32.17 2.29 37.66
CA ALA A 138 -33.63 2.43 37.72
C ALA A 138 -34.36 1.98 36.44
N VAL A 139 -33.69 1.99 35.28
CA VAL A 139 -34.30 1.62 33.99
C VAL A 139 -34.37 0.11 33.83
N MET A 140 -33.33 -0.62 34.24
CA MET A 140 -33.29 -2.09 34.20
C MET A 140 -34.38 -2.72 35.10
N ALA A 141 -34.79 -2.03 36.17
CA ALA A 141 -35.87 -2.47 37.07
C ALA A 141 -37.29 -2.25 36.50
N ARG A 142 -37.45 -1.51 35.40
CA ARG A 142 -38.76 -1.14 34.80
C ARG A 142 -39.04 -1.77 33.44
N ALA A 143 -38.17 -2.65 32.94
CA ALA A 143 -38.45 -3.42 31.73
C ALA A 143 -39.72 -4.30 31.97
N PRO A 144 -40.77 -4.19 31.14
CA PRO A 144 -42.02 -4.88 31.41
C PRO A 144 -41.86 -6.40 31.25
N ARG A 145 -42.14 -7.14 32.33
CA ARG A 145 -42.37 -8.59 32.24
C ARG A 145 -43.60 -8.82 31.36
N GLN A 146 -43.41 -9.21 30.11
CA GLN A 146 -44.52 -9.60 29.23
C GLN A 146 -45.18 -10.89 29.74
N THR A 147 -46.25 -10.73 30.51
CA THR A 147 -47.25 -11.77 30.72
C THR A 147 -48.26 -11.70 29.58
N ASN A 148 -48.33 -12.73 28.73
CA ASN A 148 -49.43 -12.88 27.76
C ASN A 148 -50.23 -14.16 28.07
N PRO A 149 -51.53 -14.06 28.40
CA PRO A 149 -52.40 -15.21 28.50
C PRO A 149 -52.92 -15.61 27.11
N GLY A 150 -52.71 -16.87 26.72
CA GLY A 150 -53.41 -17.51 25.60
C GLY A 150 -52.99 -17.07 24.18
N GLY A 151 -51.98 -17.74 23.61
CA GLY A 151 -51.64 -17.64 22.19
C GLY A 151 -50.62 -18.70 21.79
N ARG A 152 -50.88 -19.46 20.71
CA ARG A 152 -49.97 -20.54 20.25
C ARG A 152 -48.65 -19.96 19.75
N PHE A 153 -47.55 -20.63 20.09
CA PHE A 153 -46.21 -20.31 19.57
C PHE A 153 -46.12 -20.53 18.05
N THR A 154 -45.70 -19.50 17.33
CA THR A 154 -44.88 -19.64 16.12
C THR A 154 -43.51 -19.02 16.42
N GLN A 155 -42.44 -19.79 16.23
CA GLN A 155 -41.08 -19.29 16.44
C GLN A 155 -40.66 -18.42 15.25
N GLY A 156 -40.82 -17.10 15.40
CA GLY A 156 -40.06 -16.13 14.61
C GLY A 156 -38.57 -16.23 14.96
N ALA A 157 -37.70 -16.03 13.97
CA ALA A 157 -36.26 -16.29 14.09
C ALA A 157 -35.60 -15.45 15.21
N LYS A 158 -34.66 -16.06 15.94
CA LYS A 158 -33.78 -15.36 16.89
C LYS A 158 -32.66 -14.62 16.14
N PRO A 159 -32.20 -13.44 16.62
CA PRO A 159 -30.96 -12.84 16.14
C PRO A 159 -29.75 -13.73 16.51
N PRO A 160 -28.58 -13.54 15.86
CA PRO A 160 -27.41 -14.41 16.05
C PRO A 160 -26.89 -14.38 17.50
N SER A 161 -26.85 -15.55 18.14
CA SER A 161 -26.48 -15.68 19.56
C SER A 161 -25.02 -15.33 19.89
N GLU A 162 -24.15 -15.26 18.88
CA GLU A 162 -22.70 -15.10 19.07
C GLU A 162 -22.32 -13.67 19.52
N LEU A 163 -22.94 -12.62 18.97
CA LEU A 163 -22.61 -11.23 19.35
C LEU A 163 -22.98 -10.93 20.81
N GLN A 164 -24.11 -11.48 21.27
CA GLN A 164 -24.60 -11.30 22.64
C GLN A 164 -23.79 -12.14 23.62
N ALA A 165 -23.47 -13.39 23.29
CA ALA A 165 -22.56 -14.22 24.08
C ALA A 165 -21.15 -13.62 24.19
N PHE A 166 -20.64 -13.00 23.11
CA PHE A 166 -19.34 -12.33 23.11
C PHE A 166 -19.34 -11.07 23.98
N ASN A 167 -20.37 -10.23 23.88
CA ASN A 167 -20.52 -9.05 24.75
C ASN A 167 -20.55 -9.46 26.23
N ASP A 168 -21.33 -10.49 26.57
CA ASP A 168 -21.39 -11.05 27.92
C ASP A 168 -20.04 -11.65 28.37
N GLU A 169 -19.25 -12.27 27.48
CA GLU A 169 -17.91 -12.78 27.80
C GLU A 169 -16.91 -11.64 28.02
N SER A 170 -17.02 -10.54 27.27
CA SER A 170 -16.19 -9.34 27.45
C SER A 170 -16.47 -8.63 28.78
N GLU A 171 -17.75 -8.48 29.16
CA GLU A 171 -18.14 -7.93 30.48
C GLU A 171 -17.62 -8.85 31.60
N ARG A 172 -17.71 -10.19 31.46
CA ARG A 172 -17.17 -11.16 32.44
C ARG A 172 -15.64 -11.16 32.55
N ARG A 173 -14.88 -10.92 31.48
CA ARG A 173 -13.41 -10.80 31.57
C ARG A 173 -13.02 -9.54 32.32
N TYR A 174 -13.67 -8.41 32.03
CA TYR A 174 -13.40 -7.14 32.69
C TYR A 174 -13.68 -7.20 34.19
N GLU A 175 -14.85 -7.72 34.60
CA GLU A 175 -15.18 -7.93 36.02
C GLU A 175 -14.18 -8.86 36.74
N LYS A 176 -13.57 -9.81 36.03
CA LYS A 176 -12.58 -10.74 36.56
C LYS A 176 -11.20 -10.10 36.72
N GLU A 177 -10.82 -9.20 35.82
CA GLU A 177 -9.58 -8.42 35.90
C GLU A 177 -9.70 -7.31 36.96
N GLU A 178 -10.85 -6.65 37.07
CA GLU A 178 -11.14 -5.67 38.12
C GLU A 178 -11.11 -6.33 39.52
N ARG A 179 -11.72 -7.51 39.69
CA ARG A 179 -11.58 -8.30 40.93
C ARG A 179 -10.14 -8.71 41.24
N ARG A 180 -9.29 -8.88 40.22
CA ARG A 180 -7.86 -9.21 40.39
C ARG A 180 -7.01 -7.97 40.72
N ALA A 181 -7.43 -6.78 40.31
CA ALA A 181 -6.82 -5.52 40.72
C ALA A 181 -7.23 -5.10 42.15
N VAL A 182 -8.44 -5.46 42.59
CA VAL A 182 -8.96 -5.17 43.95
C VAL A 182 -8.43 -6.16 45.00
N LEU A 183 -8.08 -7.40 44.61
CA LEU A 183 -7.47 -8.41 45.47
C LEU A 183 -5.96 -8.47 45.22
N GLY A 184 -5.23 -7.53 45.83
CA GLY A 184 -3.87 -7.19 45.45
C GLY A 184 -2.82 -8.29 45.60
N ASP A 185 -1.89 -8.33 44.64
CA ASP A 185 -0.58 -8.96 44.79
C ASP A 185 0.49 -7.85 44.70
N SER A 186 1.16 -7.58 45.82
CA SER A 186 1.94 -6.36 46.01
C SER A 186 3.42 -6.53 45.66
N SER A 187 3.72 -6.75 44.37
CA SER A 187 5.09 -6.60 43.85
C SER A 187 5.21 -6.36 42.33
N PHE A 188 5.02 -5.11 41.88
CA PHE A 188 5.90 -4.57 40.82
C PHE A 188 6.05 -3.05 40.96
N SER A 189 7.28 -2.57 40.83
CA SER A 189 7.65 -1.19 41.18
C SER A 189 7.17 -0.15 40.16
N ALA A 190 6.65 0.97 40.66
CA ALA A 190 6.29 2.11 39.84
C ALA A 190 7.51 2.79 39.19
N GLN A 191 7.39 3.15 37.91
CA GLN A 191 7.99 4.34 37.30
C GLN A 191 7.32 4.63 35.94
N GLY A 192 6.87 5.86 35.71
CA GLY A 192 6.50 6.33 34.35
C GLY A 192 5.03 6.67 34.07
N ALA A 193 4.29 7.31 34.97
CA ALA A 193 3.02 7.96 34.64
C ALA A 193 2.89 9.35 35.29
N GLN A 194 3.24 10.39 34.54
CA GLN A 194 2.95 11.80 34.88
C GLN A 194 2.58 12.57 33.59
N ALA A 195 1.74 13.61 33.78
CA ALA A 195 0.96 14.32 32.77
C ALA A 195 -0.16 13.47 32.12
N PHE A 196 -1.42 13.92 32.05
CA PHE A 196 -1.94 15.29 32.14
C PHE A 196 -3.02 15.45 33.22
N ASN A 197 -2.99 16.60 33.90
CA ASN A 197 -4.07 17.11 34.75
C ASN A 197 -4.23 18.61 34.46
N ASN A 198 -5.44 19.07 34.14
CA ASN A 198 -5.96 20.38 34.54
C ASN A 198 -7.47 20.50 34.25
N PRO A 199 -8.20 21.42 34.91
CA PRO A 199 -9.52 21.09 35.44
C PRO A 199 -10.69 21.79 34.74
N VAL A 200 -11.90 21.30 35.02
CA VAL A 200 -13.17 21.96 34.68
C VAL A 200 -13.84 22.46 35.97
N GLU A 201 -14.15 23.76 36.02
CA GLU A 201 -14.84 24.40 37.15
C GLU A 201 -16.36 24.14 37.17
N LYS A 202 -16.98 24.40 38.33
CA LYS A 202 -18.38 24.06 38.63
C LYS A 202 -19.36 25.23 38.47
N ALA A 203 -20.48 25.00 37.80
CA ALA A 203 -21.80 25.59 38.02
C ALA A 203 -22.86 24.73 37.26
N GLY A 204 -24.14 24.59 37.64
CA GLY A 204 -24.88 25.14 38.77
C GLY A 204 -26.39 25.26 38.46
N ASN A 205 -27.15 24.14 38.57
CA ASN A 205 -28.62 23.95 38.58
C ASN A 205 -29.61 25.02 38.04
N GLY A 206 -30.59 24.57 37.23
CA GLY A 206 -31.94 25.18 37.19
C GLY A 206 -32.85 24.76 36.00
N TYR A 207 -34.06 24.27 36.29
CA TYR A 207 -35.33 24.17 35.50
C TYR A 207 -35.33 24.57 33.99
N GLY A 208 -36.07 23.94 33.05
CA GLY A 208 -37.19 22.99 33.13
C GLY A 208 -38.43 23.50 32.37
N GLY A 209 -38.74 23.02 31.15
CA GLY A 209 -39.97 23.38 30.42
C GLY A 209 -39.98 23.15 28.88
N ASP A 210 -41.05 22.50 28.42
CA ASP A 210 -41.67 22.42 27.06
C ASP A 210 -40.89 22.34 25.72
N LYS A 211 -41.01 21.15 25.11
CA LYS A 211 -41.68 20.86 23.84
C LYS A 211 -41.59 21.82 22.62
N GLN A 212 -40.95 21.25 21.59
CA GLN A 212 -41.50 21.02 20.23
C GLN A 212 -41.29 22.11 19.15
N VAL A 213 -41.21 21.61 17.91
CA VAL A 213 -41.11 22.30 16.61
C VAL A 213 -39.71 22.87 16.26
N TRP A 214 -38.96 22.13 15.43
CA TRP A 214 -38.65 22.47 14.01
C TRP A 214 -37.69 21.42 13.42
N GLU A 215 -38.21 20.24 13.10
CA GLU A 215 -37.62 19.41 12.04
C GLU A 215 -38.24 19.85 10.71
N GLN A 216 -37.42 20.16 9.70
CA GLN A 216 -37.58 19.63 8.33
C GLN A 216 -36.47 20.07 7.36
N ASN A 217 -36.13 19.13 6.48
CA ASN A 217 -35.57 19.31 5.13
C ASN A 217 -34.10 19.70 4.98
N THR A 218 -33.22 18.72 5.24
CA THR A 218 -32.00 18.50 4.42
C THR A 218 -31.81 17.06 3.93
N ASP A 219 -32.42 16.05 4.58
CA ASP A 219 -32.20 14.62 4.25
C ASP A 219 -32.80 14.13 2.91
N GLU A 220 -33.95 14.68 2.49
CA GLU A 220 -34.71 14.18 1.31
C GLU A 220 -33.95 14.23 -0.02
N LEU A 221 -32.92 15.07 -0.15
CA LEU A 221 -32.14 15.20 -1.40
C LEU A 221 -31.00 14.18 -1.52
N LEU A 222 -30.70 13.42 -0.46
CA LEU A 222 -29.65 12.38 -0.47
C LEU A 222 -30.23 10.95 -0.48
N GLU A 223 -31.43 10.71 0.07
CA GLU A 223 -32.05 9.37 0.09
C GLU A 223 -32.50 8.88 -1.29
N ASN A 224 -32.65 9.77 -2.28
CA ASN A 224 -33.23 9.46 -3.60
C ASN A 224 -32.22 8.96 -4.66
N ASP A 225 -30.93 8.80 -4.33
CA ASP A 225 -29.95 8.11 -5.18
C ASP A 225 -29.75 6.67 -4.67
N ALA A 226 -29.98 5.68 -5.54
CA ALA A 226 -29.90 4.26 -5.20
C ALA A 226 -28.52 3.81 -4.65
N ARG A 227 -27.45 4.59 -4.87
CA ARG A 227 -26.11 4.36 -4.31
C ARG A 227 -25.98 4.81 -2.85
N PHE A 228 -26.90 5.64 -2.36
CA PHE A 228 -26.87 6.30 -1.06
C PHE A 228 -28.12 6.04 -0.20
N ALA A 229 -29.07 5.23 -0.68
CA ALA A 229 -30.32 4.87 0.02
C ALA A 229 -30.15 4.25 1.43
N ASN A 230 -28.93 3.86 1.82
CA ASN A 230 -28.59 3.34 3.15
C ASN A 230 -27.57 4.20 3.93
N SER A 231 -27.07 5.33 3.42
CA SER A 231 -25.99 6.09 4.10
C SER A 231 -26.44 6.96 5.28
N GLY A 232 -27.74 7.22 5.45
CA GLY A 232 -28.29 7.98 6.58
C GLY A 232 -28.79 7.11 7.75
N LYS A 233 -28.96 5.79 7.56
CA LYS A 233 -29.57 4.90 8.55
C LYS A 233 -28.54 3.93 9.10
N MET A 234 -28.40 3.90 10.44
CA MET A 234 -27.75 2.81 11.15
C MET A 234 -28.40 1.47 10.76
N PRO A 235 -27.73 0.32 10.98
CA PRO A 235 -28.41 -0.96 11.12
C PRO A 235 -29.65 -0.78 12.01
N THR A 236 -30.76 -1.41 11.63
CA THR A 236 -32.07 -1.17 12.25
C THR A 236 -32.02 -1.46 13.75
N GLY A 237 -32.91 -0.81 14.52
CA GLY A 237 -32.94 -0.88 16.00
C GLY A 237 -33.21 -2.26 16.61
N GLU A 238 -33.13 -3.32 15.81
CA GLU A 238 -33.13 -4.72 16.22
C GLU A 238 -31.76 -5.18 16.77
N ASP A 239 -30.64 -4.60 16.29
CA ASP A 239 -29.26 -4.93 16.70
C ASP A 239 -28.79 -4.21 17.99
N LEU A 240 -29.48 -3.13 18.39
CA LEU A 240 -29.17 -2.32 19.59
C LEU A 240 -30.14 -2.58 20.76
N ARG A 241 -30.84 -3.73 20.76
CA ARG A 241 -31.98 -3.96 21.67
C ARG A 241 -31.59 -4.10 23.14
N GLY A 242 -31.68 -2.99 23.88
CA GLY A 242 -32.03 -3.02 25.31
C GLY A 242 -31.61 -1.82 26.17
N ARG A 243 -30.59 -1.03 25.81
CA ARG A 243 -29.86 -0.18 26.78
C ARG A 243 -29.57 1.29 26.36
N ASN A 244 -30.49 1.96 25.67
CA ASN A 244 -30.40 3.41 25.36
C ASN A 244 -29.12 3.87 24.61
N GLU A 245 -28.60 3.04 23.70
CA GLU A 245 -27.33 3.30 23.02
C GLU A 245 -27.50 4.27 21.82
N ARG A 246 -26.60 5.25 21.69
CA ARG A 246 -26.56 6.18 20.53
C ARG A 246 -25.18 6.18 19.88
N GLY A 247 -25.14 5.98 18.56
CA GLY A 247 -23.94 6.12 17.73
C GLY A 247 -23.88 7.49 17.05
N THR A 248 -22.74 8.15 17.06
CA THR A 248 -22.51 9.44 16.36
C THR A 248 -21.20 9.38 15.58
N ARG A 249 -21.20 9.86 14.33
CA ARG A 249 -20.02 9.84 13.47
C ARG A 249 -18.91 10.74 14.05
N ASP A 250 -17.74 10.16 14.31
CA ASP A 250 -16.63 10.85 14.98
C ASP A 250 -15.60 11.34 13.96
N ARG A 251 -15.76 12.60 13.54
CA ARG A 251 -14.82 13.28 12.63
C ARG A 251 -13.42 13.44 13.23
N THR A 252 -13.24 13.33 14.54
CA THR A 252 -11.92 13.45 15.19
C THR A 252 -11.02 12.28 14.77
N PHE A 253 -11.53 11.05 14.86
CA PHE A 253 -10.79 9.86 14.41
C PHE A 253 -10.59 9.83 12.89
N GLU A 254 -11.57 10.32 12.11
CA GLU A 254 -11.39 10.47 10.66
C GLU A 254 -10.28 11.48 10.31
N ARG A 255 -10.13 12.58 11.06
CA ARG A 255 -8.99 13.53 10.92
C ARG A 255 -7.64 12.87 11.22
N GLU A 256 -7.54 12.08 12.29
CA GLU A 256 -6.31 11.35 12.59
C GLU A 256 -5.98 10.28 11.53
N LEU A 257 -7.01 9.65 10.94
CA LEU A 257 -6.83 8.73 9.83
C LEU A 257 -6.31 9.44 8.55
N VAL A 258 -6.83 10.64 8.23
CA VAL A 258 -6.32 11.48 7.12
C VAL A 258 -4.86 11.88 7.35
N LYS A 259 -4.48 12.30 8.56
CA LYS A 259 -3.07 12.57 8.89
C LYS A 259 -2.17 11.36 8.59
N ARG A 260 -2.59 10.17 9.03
CA ARG A 260 -1.80 8.94 8.89
C ARG A 260 -1.70 8.43 7.45
N LEU A 261 -2.80 8.51 6.68
CA LEU A 261 -2.89 7.96 5.33
C LEU A 261 -2.55 8.96 4.21
N GLU A 262 -2.65 10.27 4.44
CA GLU A 262 -2.52 11.28 3.38
C GLU A 262 -1.54 12.42 3.68
N GLN A 263 -0.99 12.51 4.89
CA GLN A 263 -0.01 13.54 5.30
C GLN A 263 1.37 12.96 5.66
N PHE A 264 1.67 11.74 5.18
CA PHE A 264 2.92 11.03 5.46
C PHE A 264 4.10 11.50 4.58
N PRO A 265 5.35 11.54 5.09
CA PRO A 265 6.53 11.75 4.24
C PRO A 265 6.74 10.55 3.31
N SER A 266 7.11 10.77 2.04
CA SER A 266 7.54 9.67 1.17
C SER A 266 8.88 9.13 1.64
N LEU A 267 9.10 7.82 1.50
CA LEU A 267 10.44 7.25 1.57
C LEU A 267 11.29 7.77 0.39
N GLU A 268 12.55 8.11 0.64
CA GLU A 268 13.58 8.41 -0.37
C GLU A 268 14.64 7.30 -0.38
N PHE A 269 15.02 6.79 -1.57
CA PHE A 269 15.98 5.70 -1.70
C PHE A 269 17.35 6.20 -2.17
N THR A 270 18.37 6.04 -1.31
CA THR A 270 19.77 6.42 -1.61
C THR A 270 20.58 5.32 -2.29
N GLY A 271 19.95 4.17 -2.56
CA GLY A 271 20.49 2.99 -3.24
C GLY A 271 19.47 1.86 -3.25
N GLY A 272 19.62 0.90 -4.17
CA GLY A 272 18.63 -0.16 -4.42
C GLY A 272 19.01 -1.03 -5.61
N ALA A 273 18.06 -1.79 -6.14
CA ALA A 273 18.23 -2.51 -7.41
C ALA A 273 18.09 -1.53 -8.59
N TYR A 274 18.51 -1.93 -9.79
CA TYR A 274 18.34 -1.13 -11.01
C TYR A 274 17.65 -1.96 -12.09
N ASP A 275 16.52 -1.47 -12.62
CA ASP A 275 15.88 -2.05 -13.81
C ASP A 275 16.85 -2.01 -14.99
N VAL A 276 16.90 -3.05 -15.83
CA VAL A 276 17.74 -3.05 -17.04
C VAL A 276 17.32 -1.88 -17.96
N ALA A 277 18.29 -1.14 -18.48
CA ALA A 277 18.05 -0.03 -19.40
C ALA A 277 17.28 -0.52 -20.64
N ALA A 278 16.28 0.25 -21.07
CA ALA A 278 15.61 -0.01 -22.34
C ALA A 278 16.60 0.20 -23.50
N GLY A 279 16.44 -0.57 -24.58
CA GLY A 279 17.15 -0.29 -25.83
C GLY A 279 16.74 1.08 -26.38
N ALA A 280 17.65 1.73 -27.10
CA ALA A 280 17.39 3.04 -27.71
C ALA A 280 16.17 2.98 -28.63
N ALA A 281 15.31 4.00 -28.58
CA ALA A 281 14.17 4.09 -29.47
C ALA A 281 14.61 4.26 -30.95
N PRO A 282 13.77 3.88 -31.92
CA PRO A 282 14.03 4.13 -33.33
C PRO A 282 14.27 5.61 -33.63
N ALA A 283 15.08 5.90 -34.66
CA ALA A 283 15.28 7.26 -35.14
C ALA A 283 13.93 7.90 -35.52
N GLY A 284 13.70 9.13 -35.09
CA GLY A 284 12.43 9.85 -35.29
C GLY A 284 11.33 9.53 -34.27
N ALA A 285 11.57 8.69 -33.26
CA ALA A 285 10.62 8.50 -32.16
C ALA A 285 10.33 9.82 -31.41
N PRO A 286 9.08 10.05 -30.95
CA PRO A 286 8.70 11.30 -30.30
C PRO A 286 9.32 11.47 -28.92
N SER A 287 9.48 12.74 -28.51
CA SER A 287 9.96 13.13 -27.18
C SER A 287 9.02 12.63 -26.08
N LEU A 288 9.60 12.02 -25.05
CA LEU A 288 8.93 11.67 -23.81
C LEU A 288 8.57 12.92 -23.01
N ALA A 289 9.46 13.91 -22.91
CA ALA A 289 9.19 15.15 -22.20
C ALA A 289 7.98 15.89 -22.80
N GLU A 290 7.89 16.00 -24.12
CA GLU A 290 6.73 16.62 -24.78
C GLU A 290 5.42 15.86 -24.54
N ALA A 291 5.46 14.52 -24.49
CA ALA A 291 4.30 13.71 -24.16
C ALA A 291 3.89 13.90 -22.69
N TYR A 292 4.85 13.79 -21.77
CA TYR A 292 4.65 13.91 -20.33
C TYR A 292 4.15 15.31 -19.91
N ALA A 293 4.58 16.37 -20.59
CA ALA A 293 4.07 17.73 -20.37
C ALA A 293 2.55 17.84 -20.63
N LYS A 294 1.99 16.98 -21.51
CA LYS A 294 0.58 16.98 -21.92
C LYS A 294 -0.31 15.99 -21.15
N GLU A 295 0.27 15.09 -20.35
CA GLU A 295 -0.48 14.11 -19.52
C GLU A 295 -1.36 14.79 -18.44
N GLY A 296 -2.40 14.11 -17.95
CA GLY A 296 -3.13 14.51 -16.74
C GLY A 296 -4.20 15.61 -16.91
N GLY A 297 -4.48 16.08 -18.12
CA GLY A 297 -5.53 17.08 -18.40
C GLY A 297 -5.13 18.51 -18.03
N GLU A 298 -4.76 18.74 -16.78
CA GLU A 298 -4.10 19.98 -16.36
C GLU A 298 -2.64 20.01 -16.85
N ARG A 299 -2.23 21.14 -17.43
CA ARG A 299 -0.92 21.32 -18.08
C ARG A 299 -0.05 22.33 -17.31
N PRO A 300 0.41 22.03 -16.08
CA PRO A 300 1.12 23.01 -15.25
C PRO A 300 2.41 23.55 -15.90
N PHE A 301 3.03 22.77 -16.80
CA PHE A 301 4.23 23.16 -17.56
C PHE A 301 3.96 24.11 -18.74
N SER A 302 2.73 24.18 -19.27
CA SER A 302 2.39 24.94 -20.49
C SER A 302 1.19 25.89 -20.33
N LYS A 303 0.66 26.04 -19.12
CA LYS A 303 -0.39 27.01 -18.78
C LYS A 303 0.29 28.38 -18.62
N GLY A 304 -0.01 29.36 -19.47
CA GLY A 304 0.55 30.72 -19.36
C GLY A 304 0.93 31.34 -20.71
N PRO A 305 1.16 32.67 -20.78
CA PRO A 305 1.32 33.41 -22.03
C PRO A 305 2.75 33.45 -22.59
N GLY A 306 3.72 32.71 -22.02
CA GLY A 306 5.13 32.82 -22.39
C GLY A 306 5.95 31.54 -22.15
N PRO A 307 7.24 31.53 -22.54
CA PRO A 307 8.09 30.32 -22.53
C PRO A 307 8.39 29.78 -21.13
N CYS A 308 8.15 30.59 -20.09
CA CYS A 308 8.28 30.19 -18.68
C CYS A 308 7.02 29.52 -18.10
N GLY A 309 5.92 29.36 -18.86
CA GLY A 309 4.66 28.87 -18.31
C GLY A 309 3.95 29.91 -17.43
N GLN A 310 3.30 29.48 -16.35
CA GLN A 310 2.50 30.36 -15.50
C GLN A 310 3.43 31.16 -14.58
N PRO A 311 3.43 32.51 -14.63
CA PRO A 311 4.25 33.32 -13.73
C PRO A 311 3.97 32.99 -12.27
N VAL A 312 5.02 32.79 -11.48
CA VAL A 312 4.95 32.69 -10.02
C VAL A 312 4.92 34.09 -9.44
N ALA A 313 3.80 34.46 -8.82
CA ALA A 313 3.62 35.79 -8.22
C ALA A 313 4.45 35.95 -6.94
N GLY A 314 4.98 37.15 -6.68
CA GLY A 314 5.78 37.47 -5.49
C GLY A 314 7.27 37.11 -5.62
N LEU A 315 7.67 36.46 -6.72
CA LEU A 315 9.05 36.06 -6.98
C LEU A 315 10.01 37.25 -7.11
N GLU A 316 9.50 38.42 -7.46
CA GLU A 316 10.26 39.65 -7.71
C GLU A 316 11.10 40.07 -6.48
N GLY A 317 10.60 39.82 -5.27
CA GLY A 317 11.29 40.11 -4.01
C GLY A 317 12.49 39.18 -3.71
N PHE A 318 12.69 38.12 -4.49
CA PHE A 318 13.67 37.07 -4.22
C PHE A 318 14.76 36.93 -5.30
N GLY A 319 14.70 37.74 -6.36
CA GLY A 319 15.65 37.73 -7.47
C GLY A 319 16.91 38.59 -7.27
N ALA A 320 17.30 38.91 -6.04
CA ALA A 320 18.52 39.68 -5.80
C ALA A 320 19.78 38.83 -6.10
N PRO A 321 20.87 39.41 -6.64
CA PRO A 321 22.11 38.68 -6.82
C PRO A 321 22.61 38.04 -5.52
N GLY A 322 23.03 36.78 -5.59
CA GLY A 322 23.47 36.00 -4.43
C GLY A 322 22.36 35.40 -3.55
N SER A 323 21.07 35.66 -3.83
CA SER A 323 19.96 35.02 -3.11
C SER A 323 19.97 33.50 -3.21
N ALA A 324 19.53 32.81 -2.15
CA ALA A 324 19.29 31.37 -2.14
C ALA A 324 17.84 31.05 -1.69
N LEU A 325 17.13 30.27 -2.48
CA LEU A 325 15.75 29.85 -2.27
C LEU A 325 15.71 28.31 -2.24
N LEU A 326 15.32 27.75 -1.10
CA LEU A 326 15.22 26.32 -0.87
C LEU A 326 13.73 25.93 -0.82
N ILE A 327 13.29 25.17 -1.82
CA ILE A 327 11.91 24.76 -2.02
C ILE A 327 11.75 23.31 -1.58
N GLY A 328 10.96 23.10 -0.52
CA GLY A 328 10.51 21.79 -0.09
C GLY A 328 9.46 21.25 -1.05
N GLN A 329 9.59 20.01 -1.50
CA GLN A 329 8.58 19.33 -2.33
C GLN A 329 7.98 18.09 -1.69
N GLN A 330 6.72 17.85 -2.05
CA GLN A 330 6.15 16.51 -2.14
C GLN A 330 6.65 15.87 -3.46
N ALA A 331 7.57 14.91 -3.36
CA ALA A 331 8.09 14.18 -4.52
C ALA A 331 6.97 13.48 -5.31
N GLY A 332 7.22 13.19 -6.59
CA GLY A 332 6.24 12.55 -7.48
C GLY A 332 4.98 13.38 -7.76
N THR A 333 5.10 14.71 -7.76
CA THR A 333 4.06 15.67 -8.17
C THR A 333 4.41 16.36 -9.49
N ARG A 334 3.41 16.91 -10.19
CA ARG A 334 3.61 17.64 -11.46
C ARG A 334 3.80 19.14 -11.25
N GLU A 335 3.14 19.70 -10.24
CA GLU A 335 2.99 21.13 -10.04
C GLU A 335 4.24 21.77 -9.43
N VAL A 336 4.92 21.09 -8.49
CA VAL A 336 6.11 21.66 -7.83
C VAL A 336 7.30 21.77 -8.80
N PRO A 337 7.68 20.74 -9.58
CA PRO A 337 8.72 20.90 -10.60
C PRO A 337 8.33 21.89 -11.71
N ALA A 338 7.04 22.01 -12.02
CA ALA A 338 6.55 23.03 -12.95
C ALA A 338 6.78 24.44 -12.39
N ALA A 339 6.29 24.74 -11.18
CA ALA A 339 6.42 26.04 -10.53
C ALA A 339 7.88 26.45 -10.33
N VAL A 340 8.75 25.54 -9.87
CA VAL A 340 10.20 25.78 -9.72
C VAL A 340 10.86 26.07 -11.08
N GLY A 341 10.47 25.37 -12.14
CA GLY A 341 10.90 25.69 -13.50
C GLY A 341 10.44 27.08 -13.95
N ASN A 342 9.19 27.46 -13.65
CA ASN A 342 8.65 28.78 -13.98
C ASN A 342 9.46 29.87 -13.26
N MET A 343 9.78 29.67 -11.97
CA MET A 343 10.65 30.57 -11.20
C MET A 343 12.04 30.73 -11.81
N ALA A 344 12.70 29.61 -12.15
CA ALA A 344 14.03 29.62 -12.76
C ALA A 344 14.03 30.41 -14.08
N CYS A 345 13.02 30.20 -14.94
CA CYS A 345 12.89 30.89 -16.20
C CYS A 345 12.57 32.40 -16.02
N GLN A 346 11.66 32.76 -15.11
CA GLN A 346 11.35 34.16 -14.80
C GLN A 346 12.58 34.93 -14.31
N LEU A 347 13.36 34.34 -13.40
CA LEU A 347 14.61 34.93 -12.90
C LEU A 347 15.65 35.07 -14.02
N ALA A 348 15.78 34.07 -14.89
CA ALA A 348 16.68 34.13 -16.04
C ALA A 348 16.26 35.19 -17.08
N GLN A 349 14.95 35.38 -17.32
CA GLN A 349 14.42 36.47 -18.15
C GLN A 349 14.71 37.85 -17.55
N GLN A 350 14.85 37.97 -16.23
CA GLN A 350 15.31 39.19 -15.54
C GLN A 350 16.85 39.36 -15.56
N GLY A 351 17.55 38.57 -16.39
CA GLY A 351 19.00 38.63 -16.52
C GLY A 351 19.76 38.07 -15.31
N ARG A 352 19.15 37.19 -14.51
CA ARG A 352 19.86 36.49 -13.43
C ARG A 352 20.44 35.18 -13.93
N HIS A 353 21.68 34.91 -13.56
CA HIS A 353 22.24 33.57 -13.62
C HIS A 353 21.58 32.74 -12.51
N VAL A 354 20.89 31.67 -12.86
CA VAL A 354 20.20 30.78 -11.93
C VAL A 354 20.97 29.46 -11.83
N VAL A 355 21.32 29.05 -10.61
CA VAL A 355 21.78 27.70 -10.30
C VAL A 355 20.58 26.91 -9.78
N LEU A 356 20.11 25.94 -10.55
CA LEU A 356 18.97 25.08 -10.22
C LEU A 356 19.46 23.75 -9.66
N ALA A 357 19.55 23.62 -8.35
CA ALA A 357 19.96 22.38 -7.69
C ALA A 357 18.77 21.41 -7.56
N LEU A 358 18.92 20.22 -8.13
CA LEU A 358 17.91 19.18 -8.22
C LEU A 358 18.34 17.93 -7.47
N PRO A 359 17.40 17.11 -6.96
CA PRO A 359 17.70 15.91 -6.16
C PRO A 359 18.03 14.73 -7.08
N ILE A 360 19.01 14.98 -7.95
CA ILE A 360 19.65 14.02 -8.85
C ILE A 360 21.02 13.74 -8.23
N PRO A 361 21.47 12.47 -8.14
CA PRO A 361 22.80 12.13 -7.64
C PRO A 361 23.93 12.83 -8.39
N ARG A 362 24.89 13.41 -7.66
CA ARG A 362 26.00 14.22 -8.21
C ARG A 362 26.88 13.47 -9.22
N ASP A 363 26.92 12.15 -9.15
CA ASP A 363 27.62 11.28 -10.09
C ASP A 363 26.95 11.25 -11.48
N GLU A 364 25.68 11.65 -11.59
CA GLU A 364 24.97 11.82 -12.85
C GLU A 364 25.20 13.20 -13.50
N GLN A 365 25.93 14.13 -12.87
CA GLN A 365 26.17 15.48 -13.42
C GLN A 365 26.76 15.43 -14.84
N GLY A 366 27.62 14.47 -15.15
CA GLY A 366 28.17 14.31 -16.51
C GLY A 366 27.12 13.95 -17.56
N ALA A 367 26.13 13.12 -17.20
CA ALA A 367 25.01 12.78 -18.10
C ALA A 367 24.01 13.93 -18.23
N LEU A 368 23.77 14.66 -17.12
CA LEU A 368 22.98 15.89 -17.10
C LEU A 368 23.61 16.97 -18.01
N ASP A 369 24.91 17.22 -17.88
CA ASP A 369 25.66 18.18 -18.71
C ASP A 369 25.65 17.80 -20.20
N ALA A 370 25.72 16.50 -20.52
CA ALA A 370 25.61 16.00 -21.89
C ALA A 370 24.21 16.26 -22.47
N TYR A 371 23.15 15.99 -21.70
CA TYR A 371 21.77 16.28 -22.09
C TYR A 371 21.56 17.79 -22.32
N MET A 372 22.09 18.64 -21.42
CA MET A 372 21.98 20.10 -21.51
C MET A 372 22.70 20.73 -22.71
N LYS A 373 23.63 20.01 -23.34
CA LYS A 373 24.34 20.41 -24.57
C LYS A 373 23.71 19.83 -25.85
N SER A 374 22.80 18.87 -25.69
CA SER A 374 22.19 18.15 -26.82
C SER A 374 21.10 18.96 -27.50
N ALA A 375 20.77 18.59 -28.75
CA ALA A 375 19.59 19.11 -29.43
C ALA A 375 18.26 18.67 -28.77
N GLY A 376 18.30 17.84 -27.72
CA GLY A 376 17.14 17.25 -27.07
C GLY A 376 16.54 16.11 -27.89
N GLY A 377 15.24 15.90 -27.71
CA GLY A 377 14.51 14.83 -28.39
C GLY A 377 14.93 13.44 -27.91
N ARG A 378 14.32 12.43 -28.55
CA ARG A 378 14.20 11.10 -27.92
C ARG A 378 15.53 10.37 -27.68
N ALA A 379 16.50 10.50 -28.57
CA ALA A 379 17.81 9.85 -28.39
C ALA A 379 18.59 10.42 -27.19
N ALA A 380 18.49 11.73 -26.93
CA ALA A 380 19.10 12.36 -25.76
C ALA A 380 18.35 11.98 -24.47
N GLU A 381 17.02 11.89 -24.53
CA GLU A 381 16.20 11.42 -23.40
C GLU A 381 16.53 9.97 -23.04
N ASP A 382 16.58 9.05 -24.01
CA ASP A 382 16.91 7.64 -23.76
C ASP A 382 18.33 7.49 -23.16
N ALA A 383 19.31 8.28 -23.65
CA ALA A 383 20.66 8.29 -23.08
C ALA A 383 20.71 8.81 -21.63
N LEU A 384 19.88 9.79 -21.28
CA LEU A 384 19.72 10.28 -19.92
C LEU A 384 18.96 9.27 -19.03
N LEU A 385 17.90 8.65 -19.54
CA LEU A 385 17.06 7.68 -18.81
C LEU A 385 17.70 6.28 -18.67
N ALA A 386 18.73 5.98 -19.45
CA ALA A 386 19.56 4.79 -19.26
C ALA A 386 20.43 4.85 -17.99
N ARG A 387 20.53 6.03 -17.35
CA ARG A 387 21.31 6.25 -16.13
C ARG A 387 20.62 5.70 -14.89
N ASP A 388 21.41 5.35 -13.89
CA ASP A 388 20.99 4.59 -12.71
C ASP A 388 19.93 5.31 -11.87
N PHE A 389 20.02 6.63 -11.71
CA PHE A 389 19.01 7.43 -11.02
C PHE A 389 17.58 7.19 -11.53
N TRP A 390 17.42 7.02 -12.85
CA TRP A 390 16.10 6.78 -13.48
C TRP A 390 15.68 5.31 -13.43
N ARG A 391 16.64 4.40 -13.25
CA ARG A 391 16.44 2.94 -13.24
C ARG A 391 16.34 2.35 -11.84
N LEU A 392 16.68 3.10 -10.79
CA LEU A 392 16.59 2.70 -9.39
C LEU A 392 15.21 2.10 -9.08
N ALA A 393 15.18 0.98 -8.36
CA ALA A 393 13.97 0.32 -7.91
C ALA A 393 14.09 -0.01 -6.40
N PRO A 394 13.12 0.40 -5.57
CA PRO A 394 11.89 1.14 -5.90
C PRO A 394 12.12 2.61 -6.32
N ARG A 395 11.13 3.24 -6.96
CA ARG A 395 11.20 4.65 -7.42
C ARG A 395 10.37 5.55 -6.52
N ASP A 396 11.02 6.45 -5.78
CA ASP A 396 10.43 7.36 -4.79
C ASP A 396 9.69 8.60 -5.36
N GLY A 397 9.76 8.82 -6.67
CA GLY A 397 9.19 10.00 -7.31
C GLY A 397 10.17 11.18 -7.44
N GLN A 398 11.45 11.01 -7.09
CA GLN A 398 12.50 11.96 -7.48
C GLN A 398 12.81 11.83 -8.99
N SER A 399 12.91 10.60 -9.50
CA SER A 399 13.13 10.24 -10.92
C SER A 399 11.83 10.26 -11.76
N SER A 400 11.01 11.29 -11.57
CA SER A 400 9.67 11.39 -12.14
C SER A 400 9.61 12.04 -13.54
N ARG A 401 8.47 11.88 -14.22
CA ARG A 401 8.19 12.53 -15.51
C ARG A 401 8.29 14.04 -15.45
N ALA A 402 7.75 14.66 -14.41
CA ALA A 402 7.85 16.09 -14.13
C ALA A 402 9.30 16.57 -14.03
N THR A 403 10.20 15.75 -13.47
CA THR A 403 11.64 16.02 -13.43
C THR A 403 12.22 16.03 -14.85
N LEU A 404 11.89 15.04 -15.70
CA LEU A 404 12.33 15.03 -17.10
C LEU A 404 11.79 16.24 -17.89
N VAL A 405 10.53 16.61 -17.71
CA VAL A 405 9.93 17.80 -18.34
C VAL A 405 10.64 19.08 -17.89
N LEU A 406 10.97 19.21 -16.60
CA LEU A 406 11.75 20.33 -16.09
C LEU A 406 13.13 20.41 -16.74
N LEU A 407 13.84 19.27 -16.87
CA LEU A 407 15.15 19.21 -17.53
C LEU A 407 15.07 19.61 -19.02
N GLU A 408 14.08 19.14 -19.76
CA GLU A 408 13.91 19.52 -21.17
C GLU A 408 13.60 21.02 -21.33
N ARG A 409 12.77 21.60 -20.44
CA ARG A 409 12.52 23.05 -20.40
C ARG A 409 13.81 23.83 -20.14
N VAL A 410 14.60 23.42 -19.16
CA VAL A 410 15.91 24.04 -18.85
C VAL A 410 16.86 23.95 -20.04
N ARG A 411 16.95 22.79 -20.70
CA ARG A 411 17.76 22.63 -21.92
C ARG A 411 17.31 23.60 -23.02
N ALA A 412 16.02 23.66 -23.32
CA ALA A 412 15.47 24.57 -24.33
C ALA A 412 15.76 26.05 -24.00
N TRP A 413 15.61 26.45 -22.73
CA TRP A 413 15.94 27.80 -22.27
C TRP A 413 17.43 28.14 -22.41
N ARG A 414 18.33 27.20 -22.11
CA ARG A 414 19.78 27.37 -22.32
C ARG A 414 20.13 27.59 -23.80
N HIS A 415 19.54 26.80 -24.70
CA HIS A 415 19.71 26.99 -26.14
C HIS A 415 19.11 28.31 -26.64
N ALA A 416 18.12 28.87 -25.95
CA ALA A 416 17.58 30.22 -26.17
C ALA A 416 18.40 31.33 -25.47
N GLY A 417 19.55 31.02 -24.86
CA GLY A 417 20.46 31.98 -24.23
C GLY A 417 20.16 32.34 -22.77
N LEU A 418 19.16 31.71 -22.14
CA LEU A 418 18.86 31.93 -20.72
C LEU A 418 19.85 31.17 -19.81
N GLN A 419 20.36 31.86 -18.79
CA GLN A 419 21.40 31.33 -17.89
C GLN A 419 20.80 30.52 -16.73
N VAL A 420 20.38 29.29 -17.00
CA VAL A 420 19.89 28.34 -15.98
C VAL A 420 20.79 27.10 -15.95
N ASP A 421 21.66 26.99 -14.94
CA ASP A 421 22.59 25.88 -14.72
C ASP A 421 21.98 24.83 -13.79
N PRO A 422 21.61 23.63 -14.28
CA PRO A 422 21.12 22.56 -13.43
C PRO A 422 22.27 21.82 -12.73
N VAL A 423 22.16 21.65 -11.42
CA VAL A 423 23.16 20.94 -10.59
C VAL A 423 22.51 19.70 -9.98
N ALA A 424 23.12 18.54 -10.25
CA ALA A 424 22.80 17.29 -9.58
C ALA A 424 23.45 17.32 -8.18
N MET A 425 22.65 17.46 -7.12
CA MET A 425 23.18 17.72 -5.77
C MET A 425 23.26 16.49 -4.86
N ASP A 426 22.52 15.42 -5.15
CA ASP A 426 22.32 14.34 -4.17
C ASP A 426 23.57 13.45 -3.99
N ALA A 427 23.67 12.84 -2.82
CA ALA A 427 24.78 12.01 -2.37
C ALA A 427 24.37 10.53 -2.31
N ARG A 428 24.38 9.86 -3.47
CA ARG A 428 24.23 8.39 -3.56
C ARG A 428 25.20 7.67 -2.62
N ASP A 429 24.78 6.52 -2.11
CA ASP A 429 25.51 5.67 -1.15
C ASP A 429 25.78 6.31 0.23
N MET A 430 25.39 7.58 0.44
CA MET A 430 25.39 8.24 1.74
C MET A 430 23.98 8.23 2.34
N ARG A 431 23.92 8.19 3.67
CA ARG A 431 22.68 8.16 4.45
C ARG A 431 22.73 9.16 5.61
N ASP A 432 21.54 9.53 6.08
CA ASP A 432 21.34 10.40 7.24
C ASP A 432 22.15 11.70 7.13
N ASN A 433 22.64 12.21 8.27
CA ASN A 433 23.44 13.42 8.37
C ASN A 433 24.68 13.46 7.47
N ARG A 434 25.22 12.32 7.00
CA ARG A 434 26.35 12.30 6.05
C ARG A 434 25.92 12.69 4.64
N ARG A 435 24.72 12.28 4.20
CA ARG A 435 24.11 12.71 2.93
C ARG A 435 23.89 14.22 2.96
N GLU A 436 23.23 14.72 4.01
CA GLU A 436 22.95 16.15 4.21
C GLU A 436 24.22 17.00 4.25
N ALA A 437 25.28 16.53 4.91
CA ALA A 437 26.57 17.22 4.94
C ALA A 437 27.20 17.32 3.55
N ALA A 438 27.21 16.23 2.77
CA ALA A 438 27.77 16.23 1.42
C ALA A 438 26.98 17.14 0.45
N ILE A 439 25.65 17.18 0.56
CA ILE A 439 24.80 18.12 -0.20
C ILE A 439 25.13 19.56 0.18
N ALA A 440 25.22 19.87 1.49
CA ALA A 440 25.54 21.21 1.96
C ALA A 440 26.93 21.69 1.49
N THR A 441 27.96 20.82 1.56
CA THR A 441 29.31 21.12 1.05
C THR A 441 29.29 21.49 -0.43
N LEU A 442 28.64 20.67 -1.27
CA LEU A 442 28.52 20.91 -2.70
C LEU A 442 27.81 22.25 -3.00
N LEU A 443 26.73 22.56 -2.28
CA LEU A 443 25.99 23.82 -2.48
C LEU A 443 26.82 25.04 -2.05
N LEU A 444 27.61 24.94 -0.97
CA LEU A 444 28.54 26.01 -0.57
C LEU A 444 29.67 26.21 -1.58
N GLU A 445 30.20 25.15 -2.17
CA GLU A 445 31.17 25.22 -3.27
C GLU A 445 30.57 25.91 -4.51
N ARG A 446 29.33 25.57 -4.88
CA ARG A 446 28.61 26.26 -5.98
C ARG A 446 28.36 27.73 -5.68
N ARG A 447 28.00 28.10 -4.44
CA ARG A 447 27.89 29.51 -4.02
C ARG A 447 29.24 30.24 -4.13
N ARG A 448 30.36 29.62 -3.74
CA ARG A 448 31.70 30.22 -3.85
C ARG A 448 32.12 30.43 -5.31
N ALA A 449 31.80 29.48 -6.20
CA ALA A 449 32.08 29.57 -7.63
C ALA A 449 31.22 30.61 -8.35
N LEU A 450 29.94 30.75 -7.96
CA LEU A 450 28.97 31.68 -8.55
C LEU A 450 28.33 32.58 -7.48
N PRO A 451 29.08 33.54 -6.90
CA PRO A 451 28.62 34.33 -5.76
C PRO A 451 27.39 35.19 -6.06
N GLN A 452 27.24 35.64 -7.32
CA GLN A 452 26.12 36.50 -7.74
C GLN A 452 24.90 35.74 -8.28
N ALA A 453 25.02 34.43 -8.54
CA ALA A 453 23.90 33.64 -9.08
C ALA A 453 22.76 33.50 -8.06
N VAL A 454 21.52 33.45 -8.53
CA VAL A 454 20.38 33.07 -7.69
C VAL A 454 20.38 31.54 -7.60
N MET A 455 20.49 31.02 -6.38
CA MET A 455 20.49 29.58 -6.13
C MET A 455 19.06 29.14 -5.82
N LEU A 456 18.48 28.29 -6.66
CA LEU A 456 17.16 27.72 -6.48
C LEU A 456 17.32 26.21 -6.26
N VAL A 457 16.94 25.72 -5.09
CA VAL A 457 17.15 24.33 -4.66
C VAL A 457 15.80 23.64 -4.50
N LEU A 458 15.67 22.42 -5.02
CA LEU A 458 14.47 21.60 -4.92
C LEU A 458 14.80 20.26 -4.23
N ALA A 459 14.23 20.00 -3.04
CA ALA A 459 14.40 18.73 -2.32
C ALA A 459 13.19 18.40 -1.45
N GLY A 460 13.09 17.19 -0.91
CA GLY A 460 12.02 16.81 -0.01
C GLY A 460 11.92 17.75 1.21
N ASN A 461 10.69 18.00 1.68
CA ASN A 461 10.36 19.00 2.73
C ASN A 461 11.26 19.00 3.98
N TYR A 462 11.83 17.86 4.36
CA TYR A 462 12.69 17.79 5.56
C TYR A 462 14.12 18.28 5.31
N HIS A 463 14.65 18.11 4.10
CA HIS A 463 16.05 18.40 3.77
C HIS A 463 16.35 19.91 3.64
N VAL A 464 15.32 20.70 3.31
CA VAL A 464 15.43 22.14 3.10
C VAL A 464 15.30 22.99 4.36
N ARG A 465 14.85 22.43 5.49
CA ARG A 465 14.52 23.19 6.72
C ARG A 465 15.75 23.84 7.33
N VAL A 466 15.60 25.02 7.93
CA VAL A 466 16.68 25.67 8.71
C VAL A 466 16.83 25.15 10.14
N ASP A 467 15.82 24.45 10.65
CA ASP A 467 15.85 23.85 11.99
C ASP A 467 16.32 22.39 11.94
N THR A 468 16.88 21.91 13.06
CA THR A 468 17.32 20.53 13.23
C THR A 468 16.24 19.65 13.84
N GLY A 469 16.31 18.35 13.54
CA GLY A 469 15.38 17.33 14.00
C GLY A 469 14.30 16.97 12.96
N ALA A 470 13.82 15.74 13.08
CA ALA A 470 12.64 15.22 12.38
C ALA A 470 11.84 14.35 13.36
N SER A 471 10.55 14.12 13.08
CA SER A 471 9.66 13.33 13.95
C SER A 471 10.14 11.89 14.17
N TRP A 472 10.92 11.33 13.24
CA TRP A 472 11.55 10.01 13.36
C TRP A 472 13.00 10.05 13.87
N ASN A 473 13.64 11.23 13.95
CA ASN A 473 15.04 11.37 14.36
C ASN A 473 15.34 12.78 14.88
N ALA A 474 15.35 12.95 16.20
CA ALA A 474 15.68 14.22 16.86
C ALA A 474 17.11 14.73 16.60
N ARG A 475 18.02 13.89 16.07
CA ARG A 475 19.40 14.27 15.71
C ARG A 475 19.59 14.53 14.22
N PHE A 476 18.52 14.55 13.42
CA PHE A 476 18.62 14.83 11.99
C PHE A 476 19.08 16.28 11.75
N GLU A 477 20.12 16.48 10.94
CA GLU A 477 20.65 17.79 10.59
C GLU A 477 20.51 18.01 9.07
N PRO A 478 19.39 18.60 8.62
CA PRO A 478 19.11 18.82 7.19
C PRO A 478 20.10 19.77 6.55
N PHE A 479 20.30 19.65 5.23
CA PHE A 479 21.23 20.53 4.52
C PHE A 479 20.85 22.01 4.62
N GLY A 480 19.55 22.36 4.70
CA GLY A 480 19.10 23.73 4.91
C GLY A 480 19.65 24.35 6.20
N ALA A 481 19.58 23.63 7.32
CA ALA A 481 20.12 24.05 8.61
C ALA A 481 21.64 24.18 8.58
N ARG A 482 22.32 23.27 7.86
CA ARG A 482 23.77 23.34 7.65
C ARG A 482 24.16 24.59 6.86
N LEU A 483 23.47 24.89 5.77
CA LEU A 483 23.73 26.09 4.95
C LEU A 483 23.49 27.38 5.74
N ALA A 484 22.41 27.45 6.52
CA ALA A 484 22.13 28.60 7.38
C ALA A 484 23.20 28.79 8.46
N ARG A 485 23.67 27.69 9.08
CA ARG A 485 24.75 27.69 10.08
C ARG A 485 26.09 28.16 9.51
N GLU A 486 26.39 27.83 8.25
CA GLU A 486 27.57 28.31 7.51
C GLU A 486 27.40 29.75 6.96
N GLY A 487 26.36 30.48 7.41
CA GLY A 487 26.14 31.90 7.10
C GLY A 487 25.52 32.18 5.72
N LEU A 488 25.00 31.17 5.01
CA LEU A 488 24.34 31.39 3.73
C LEU A 488 23.00 32.13 3.94
N VAL A 489 22.88 33.34 3.39
CA VAL A 489 21.62 34.09 3.37
C VAL A 489 20.63 33.39 2.44
N LEU A 490 19.68 32.68 3.03
CA LEU A 490 18.72 31.84 2.33
C LEU A 490 17.29 32.02 2.86
N LYS A 491 16.30 31.65 2.03
CA LYS A 491 14.90 31.51 2.43
C LYS A 491 14.39 30.11 2.07
N THR A 492 13.62 29.53 2.97
CA THR A 492 13.08 28.17 2.87
C THR A 492 11.56 28.23 2.70
N PHE A 493 11.01 27.45 1.79
CA PHE A 493 9.59 27.47 1.48
C PHE A 493 9.02 26.05 1.51
N ASP A 494 7.90 25.86 2.22
CA ASP A 494 7.11 24.63 2.12
C ASP A 494 6.25 24.68 0.85
N THR A 495 5.86 23.53 0.30
CA THR A 495 4.83 23.48 -0.74
C THR A 495 3.46 23.67 -0.09
N ALA A 496 2.72 24.72 -0.47
CA ALA A 496 1.33 24.90 -0.12
C ALA A 496 0.40 24.43 -1.25
N PHE A 497 -0.56 23.56 -0.94
CA PHE A 497 -1.36 22.85 -1.94
C PHE A 497 -2.80 22.56 -1.49
N ALA A 498 -3.67 22.28 -2.48
CA ALA A 498 -4.99 21.70 -2.26
C ALA A 498 -4.90 20.17 -2.38
N ARG A 499 -5.78 19.43 -1.65
CA ARG A 499 -5.79 17.95 -1.67
C ARG A 499 -5.78 17.43 -3.11
N GLY A 500 -4.91 16.47 -3.37
CA GLY A 500 -4.67 15.93 -4.71
C GLY A 500 -4.12 14.51 -4.66
N ARG A 501 -3.35 14.13 -5.68
CA ARG A 501 -2.67 12.83 -5.78
C ARG A 501 -1.18 13.04 -6.08
N ARG A 502 -0.32 12.19 -5.54
CA ARG A 502 1.13 12.13 -5.84
C ARG A 502 1.57 10.70 -6.08
N TRP A 503 2.66 10.51 -6.81
CA TRP A 503 3.42 9.27 -6.71
C TRP A 503 4.30 9.34 -5.45
N ALA A 504 4.24 8.34 -4.58
CA ALA A 504 5.07 8.29 -3.38
C ALA A 504 5.38 6.84 -3.03
N CYS A 505 6.33 6.65 -2.11
CA CYS A 505 6.57 5.36 -1.48
C CYS A 505 6.25 5.43 0.02
N THR A 506 5.56 4.40 0.51
CA THR A 506 5.29 4.20 1.94
C THR A 506 5.73 2.81 2.37
N VAL A 507 5.48 2.46 3.63
CA VAL A 507 5.63 1.11 4.15
C VAL A 507 4.23 0.47 4.23
N ASN A 508 4.00 -0.63 3.50
CA ASN A 508 2.73 -1.37 3.57
C ASN A 508 2.61 -2.16 4.90
N LEU A 509 1.46 -2.83 5.15
CA LEU A 509 1.27 -3.65 6.37
C LEU A 509 2.30 -4.78 6.51
N ALA A 510 2.80 -5.24 5.37
CA ALA A 510 3.81 -6.28 5.23
C ALA A 510 5.24 -5.78 5.55
N ARG A 511 5.38 -4.49 5.88
CA ARG A 511 6.63 -3.76 6.17
C ARG A 511 7.56 -3.56 4.98
N GLU A 512 7.04 -3.63 3.77
CA GLU A 512 7.78 -3.39 2.53
C GLU A 512 7.59 -1.96 1.99
N PRO A 513 8.57 -1.45 1.24
CA PRO A 513 8.40 -0.32 0.32
C PRO A 513 7.30 -0.54 -0.72
N GLU A 514 6.14 0.10 -0.55
CA GLU A 514 5.10 0.18 -1.57
C GLU A 514 5.12 1.55 -2.26
N CYS A 515 5.37 1.56 -3.58
CA CYS A 515 5.43 2.77 -4.39
C CYS A 515 4.28 2.79 -5.42
N ARG A 516 3.37 3.77 -5.28
CA ARG A 516 2.22 3.94 -6.18
C ARG A 516 1.66 5.37 -6.09
N VAL A 517 0.52 5.60 -6.73
CA VAL A 517 -0.24 6.84 -6.57
C VAL A 517 -1.04 6.81 -5.28
N TYR A 518 -0.79 7.79 -4.40
CA TYR A 518 -1.55 8.04 -3.18
C TYR A 518 -2.29 9.37 -3.27
N ALA A 519 -3.44 9.48 -2.61
CA ALA A 519 -4.00 10.77 -2.21
C ALA A 519 -3.02 11.48 -1.26
N VAL A 520 -3.03 12.81 -1.31
CA VAL A 520 -2.23 13.66 -0.43
C VAL A 520 -3.04 14.86 -0.01
N ALA A 521 -3.20 15.04 1.30
CA ALA A 521 -3.94 16.14 1.92
C ALA A 521 -2.97 17.17 2.51
N PRO A 522 -3.32 18.47 2.48
CA PRO A 522 -2.50 19.50 3.11
C PRO A 522 -2.65 19.47 4.64
N THR A 523 -1.62 19.96 5.33
CA THR A 523 -1.69 20.41 6.72
C THR A 523 -2.16 21.87 6.77
N GLU A 524 -2.60 22.37 7.93
CA GLU A 524 -2.99 23.79 8.08
C GLU A 524 -1.89 24.75 7.58
N ALA A 525 -0.62 24.45 7.89
CA ALA A 525 0.53 25.26 7.49
C ALA A 525 0.90 25.12 6.00
N SER A 526 0.42 24.08 5.33
CA SER A 526 0.73 23.75 3.93
C SER A 526 -0.51 23.77 3.03
N TYR A 527 -1.57 24.48 3.44
CA TYR A 527 -2.80 24.60 2.67
C TYR A 527 -2.72 25.71 1.63
N SER A 528 -3.15 25.41 0.42
CA SER A 528 -3.51 26.40 -0.60
C SER A 528 -4.90 26.07 -1.13
N PRO A 529 -5.80 27.06 -1.28
CA PRO A 529 -7.07 26.83 -1.96
C PRO A 529 -6.87 26.31 -3.40
N PRO A 530 -7.79 25.48 -3.92
CA PRO A 530 -7.74 25.02 -5.31
C PRO A 530 -7.93 26.20 -6.28
N GLY A 531 -7.36 26.08 -7.49
CA GLY A 531 -7.45 27.12 -8.53
C GLY A 531 -6.53 28.34 -8.33
N VAL A 532 -5.87 28.47 -7.17
CA VAL A 532 -4.86 29.53 -6.91
C VAL A 532 -3.69 29.39 -7.90
N ALA A 533 -3.31 30.50 -8.52
CA ALA A 533 -2.13 30.59 -9.37
C ALA A 533 -0.85 30.39 -8.56
N PRO A 534 0.23 29.82 -9.13
CA PRO A 534 1.50 29.69 -8.43
C PRO A 534 1.98 31.02 -7.85
N ALA A 535 2.32 31.02 -6.57
CA ALA A 535 2.72 32.22 -5.83
C ALA A 535 3.69 31.86 -4.70
N ILE A 536 4.67 32.72 -4.43
CA ILE A 536 5.64 32.54 -3.34
C ILE A 536 5.48 33.67 -2.32
N ALA A 537 5.32 33.30 -1.05
CA ALA A 537 5.04 34.23 0.05
C ALA A 537 5.86 33.88 1.29
N LEU A 538 6.24 34.90 2.07
CA LEU A 538 6.79 34.71 3.41
C LEU A 538 5.65 34.63 4.44
N PHE A 539 5.91 33.96 5.57
CA PHE A 539 5.04 34.09 6.73
C PHE A 539 5.12 35.50 7.32
N GLU A 540 4.01 36.00 7.88
CA GLU A 540 3.86 37.39 8.34
C GLU A 540 4.92 37.82 9.38
N SER A 541 5.43 36.87 10.18
CA SER A 541 6.48 37.12 11.18
C SER A 541 7.86 37.42 10.59
N GLY A 542 8.10 37.11 9.31
CA GLY A 542 9.39 37.19 8.62
C GLY A 542 10.47 36.21 9.11
N ARG A 543 10.18 35.44 10.17
CA ARG A 543 11.03 34.39 10.75
C ARG A 543 10.67 33.02 10.16
N ALA A 544 11.49 32.02 10.42
CA ALA A 544 11.08 30.63 10.19
C ALA A 544 9.93 30.25 11.15
N SER A 545 9.01 29.42 10.67
CA SER A 545 8.01 28.70 11.47
C SER A 545 8.65 27.58 12.27
N ASP A 546 7.92 27.00 13.23
CA ASP A 546 8.34 25.84 14.04
C ASP A 546 8.70 24.59 13.22
N ALA A 547 8.40 24.58 11.92
CA ALA A 547 8.77 23.54 10.97
C ALA A 547 10.04 23.86 10.15
N GLY A 548 10.73 24.98 10.41
CA GLY A 548 11.96 25.39 9.73
C GLY A 548 11.76 26.06 8.36
N PHE A 549 10.57 26.63 8.11
CA PHE A 549 10.23 27.29 6.84
C PHE A 549 9.99 28.79 7.01
N HIS A 550 10.53 29.62 6.13
CA HIS A 550 10.31 31.07 6.11
C HIS A 550 9.01 31.49 5.40
N GLY A 551 8.39 30.58 4.67
CA GLY A 551 7.22 30.86 3.86
C GLY A 551 6.71 29.64 3.11
N VAL A 552 5.90 29.88 2.09
CA VAL A 552 5.26 28.86 1.24
C VAL A 552 5.36 29.18 -0.25
N LEU A 553 5.42 28.13 -1.06
CA LEU A 553 5.17 28.15 -2.50
C LEU A 553 3.80 27.51 -2.75
N HIS A 554 2.80 28.33 -3.09
CA HIS A 554 1.50 27.88 -3.53
C HIS A 554 1.61 27.23 -4.91
N VAL A 555 1.05 26.03 -5.08
CA VAL A 555 1.08 25.29 -6.36
C VAL A 555 -0.29 24.81 -6.86
N GLY A 556 -1.35 25.02 -6.09
CA GLY A 556 -2.71 24.56 -6.44
C GLY A 556 -2.97 23.10 -6.02
N ALA A 557 -3.82 22.39 -6.75
CA ALA A 557 -4.12 20.98 -6.49
C ALA A 557 -3.03 20.06 -7.06
N LEU A 558 -2.59 19.07 -6.29
CA LEU A 558 -1.52 18.17 -6.72
C LEU A 558 -2.01 17.08 -7.67
N SER A 559 -1.26 16.84 -8.75
CA SER A 559 -1.45 15.71 -9.65
C SER A 559 -0.18 14.84 -9.74
N ALA A 560 -0.38 13.54 -9.88
CA ALA A 560 0.70 12.57 -9.74
C ALA A 560 1.66 12.59 -10.95
N SER A 561 2.94 12.76 -10.67
CA SER A 561 4.02 12.56 -11.63
C SER A 561 4.56 11.14 -11.46
N LEU A 562 4.13 10.25 -12.36
CA LEU A 562 4.63 8.87 -12.42
C LEU A 562 6.16 8.85 -12.67
N PRO A 563 6.84 7.71 -12.45
CA PRO A 563 8.21 7.51 -12.89
C PRO A 563 8.42 7.81 -14.39
N ALA A 564 9.59 8.40 -14.71
CA ALA A 564 9.97 8.63 -16.10
C ALA A 564 10.28 7.31 -16.83
N VAL A 565 10.96 6.38 -16.15
CA VAL A 565 11.11 4.99 -16.60
C VAL A 565 10.05 4.14 -15.88
N PRO A 566 9.07 3.55 -16.59
CA PRO A 566 8.09 2.66 -15.98
C PRO A 566 8.75 1.37 -15.49
N SER A 567 8.27 0.82 -14.38
CA SER A 567 8.73 -0.46 -13.85
C SER A 567 8.47 -1.62 -14.82
N ARG A 568 9.23 -2.72 -14.71
CA ARG A 568 9.00 -3.93 -15.54
C ARG A 568 7.56 -4.45 -15.47
N GLY A 569 6.90 -4.35 -14.31
CA GLY A 569 5.48 -4.71 -14.13
C GLY A 569 4.54 -3.79 -14.92
N GLU A 570 4.73 -2.47 -14.84
CA GLU A 570 3.94 -1.50 -15.62
C GLU A 570 4.19 -1.61 -17.13
N GLN A 571 5.39 -1.98 -17.56
CA GLN A 571 5.69 -2.21 -18.98
C GLN A 571 4.93 -3.43 -19.54
N ALA A 572 4.80 -4.51 -18.76
CA ALA A 572 3.97 -5.65 -19.12
C ALA A 572 2.48 -5.26 -19.23
N GLY A 573 1.96 -4.52 -18.24
CA GLY A 573 0.58 -3.99 -18.29
C GLY A 573 0.33 -3.04 -19.46
N ARG A 574 1.27 -2.15 -19.79
CA ARG A 574 1.14 -1.22 -20.92
C ARG A 574 1.15 -1.90 -22.28
N ARG A 575 1.89 -3.00 -22.47
CA ARG A 575 1.79 -3.81 -23.71
C ARG A 575 0.41 -4.47 -23.87
N SER A 576 -0.29 -4.76 -22.77
CA SER A 576 -1.69 -5.21 -22.81
C SER A 576 -2.68 -4.08 -23.07
N ALA A 577 -2.32 -2.82 -22.77
CA ALA A 577 -3.18 -1.65 -22.92
C ALA A 577 -2.93 -0.84 -24.22
N SER A 578 -1.88 -1.18 -24.97
CA SER A 578 -1.59 -0.57 -26.29
C SER A 578 -2.30 -1.25 -27.46
N ALA A 579 -3.10 -2.29 -27.20
CA ALA A 579 -4.15 -2.73 -28.14
C ALA A 579 -5.29 -1.69 -28.07
N GLY A 580 -5.47 -0.92 -29.15
CA GLY A 580 -6.37 0.24 -29.17
C GLY A 580 -7.87 -0.13 -29.20
N PRO A 581 -8.78 0.85 -29.04
CA PRO A 581 -10.18 0.59 -28.71
C PRO A 581 -11.10 0.14 -29.86
N ASP A 582 -10.61 0.10 -31.11
CA ASP A 582 -11.48 0.02 -32.29
C ASP A 582 -11.95 -1.40 -32.66
N ASP A 583 -11.38 -2.46 -32.07
CA ASP A 583 -11.68 -3.87 -32.41
C ASP A 583 -12.72 -4.57 -31.48
N MET A 584 -13.33 -3.87 -30.51
CA MET A 584 -14.28 -4.48 -29.55
C MET A 584 -15.62 -3.73 -29.42
N ALA A 585 -16.16 -3.25 -30.53
CA ALA A 585 -17.54 -2.75 -30.61
C ALA A 585 -18.56 -3.90 -30.80
N GLY A 586 -18.88 -4.62 -29.72
CA GLY A 586 -20.01 -5.55 -29.63
C GLY A 586 -21.07 -5.02 -28.63
N PRO A 587 -22.39 -5.10 -28.92
CA PRO A 587 -23.41 -4.44 -28.11
C PRO A 587 -23.65 -5.12 -26.74
N PRO A 588 -24.20 -4.39 -25.75
CA PRO A 588 -24.31 -4.87 -24.38
C PRO A 588 -25.40 -5.95 -24.25
N MET A 589 -25.00 -7.17 -23.91
CA MET A 589 -25.94 -8.23 -23.55
C MET A 589 -26.36 -8.10 -22.07
N ALA A 590 -27.58 -7.63 -21.86
CA ALA A 590 -28.29 -7.88 -20.61
C ALA A 590 -28.47 -9.40 -20.40
N VAL A 591 -28.30 -9.87 -19.16
CA VAL A 591 -28.51 -11.28 -18.82
C VAL A 591 -30.01 -11.58 -18.75
N ALA A 592 -30.58 -12.01 -19.87
CA ALA A 592 -31.86 -12.70 -19.91
C ALA A 592 -31.63 -14.21 -19.74
N ILE A 593 -32.44 -14.87 -18.90
CA ILE A 593 -32.47 -16.33 -18.75
C ILE A 593 -33.37 -16.90 -19.86
N PRO A 594 -32.89 -17.80 -20.74
CA PRO A 594 -33.74 -18.57 -21.63
C PRO A 594 -33.95 -20.01 -21.11
N ALA A 595 -35.14 -20.54 -21.36
CA ALA A 595 -35.52 -21.91 -21.00
C ALA A 595 -34.94 -22.97 -21.95
N ALA A 596 -35.13 -24.23 -21.60
CA ALA A 596 -34.59 -25.39 -22.31
C ALA A 596 -35.08 -25.55 -23.77
N GLY A 597 -34.20 -26.06 -24.64
CA GLY A 597 -34.61 -26.80 -25.84
C GLY A 597 -33.79 -26.56 -27.12
N ALA A 598 -33.57 -27.65 -27.85
CA ALA A 598 -33.09 -27.76 -29.24
C ALA A 598 -31.61 -27.41 -29.57
N MET A 599 -30.91 -28.41 -30.11
CA MET A 599 -29.62 -28.28 -30.81
C MET A 599 -29.82 -28.03 -32.31
N PRO A 600 -28.79 -27.52 -33.01
CA PRO A 600 -28.46 -27.93 -34.38
C PRO A 600 -27.15 -28.73 -34.44
N ARG A 601 -27.01 -29.59 -35.47
CA ARG A 601 -25.92 -30.58 -35.64
C ARG A 601 -24.67 -30.02 -36.34
N SER A 602 -23.61 -30.82 -36.24
CA SER A 602 -22.24 -30.62 -36.76
C SER A 602 -22.11 -30.66 -38.28
N VAL A 603 -20.94 -30.20 -38.75
CA VAL A 603 -20.14 -30.90 -39.78
C VAL A 603 -18.68 -30.94 -39.30
N ASP A 604 -17.94 -31.98 -39.69
CA ASP A 604 -16.88 -32.57 -38.85
C ASP A 604 -15.44 -32.16 -39.17
N ALA A 605 -14.58 -32.26 -38.15
CA ALA A 605 -13.15 -32.59 -38.26
C ALA A 605 -12.59 -33.10 -36.91
N ASP A 606 -12.75 -34.41 -36.67
CA ASP A 606 -12.06 -35.27 -35.70
C ASP A 606 -11.64 -34.69 -34.33
N GLY A 607 -12.49 -34.93 -33.33
CA GLY A 607 -12.20 -34.69 -31.92
C GLY A 607 -13.49 -34.46 -31.13
N GLY A 608 -14.23 -35.55 -30.87
CA GLY A 608 -15.53 -35.48 -30.18
C GLY A 608 -15.48 -34.77 -28.82
N PRO A 609 -16.64 -34.33 -28.27
CA PRO A 609 -16.69 -33.62 -26.99
C PRO A 609 -16.27 -34.54 -25.84
N VAL A 610 -14.98 -34.49 -25.52
CA VAL A 610 -14.36 -35.24 -24.43
C VAL A 610 -15.08 -34.90 -23.12
N THR A 611 -15.69 -35.91 -22.52
CA THR A 611 -16.40 -35.76 -21.25
C THR A 611 -15.42 -35.47 -20.12
N ALA A 612 -15.88 -34.83 -19.04
CA ALA A 612 -15.00 -34.53 -17.92
C ALA A 612 -14.28 -35.78 -17.38
N GLN A 613 -14.93 -36.95 -17.34
CA GLN A 613 -14.35 -38.20 -16.86
C GLN A 613 -13.25 -38.80 -17.75
N GLU A 614 -13.18 -38.48 -19.05
CA GLU A 614 -12.17 -39.07 -19.95
C GLU A 614 -10.77 -38.48 -19.77
N ASP A 615 -10.67 -37.32 -19.13
CA ASP A 615 -9.42 -36.59 -18.91
C ASP A 615 -8.84 -36.72 -17.49
N ASP A 616 -9.60 -37.28 -16.55
CA ASP A 616 -9.06 -37.72 -15.26
C ASP A 616 -8.29 -39.03 -15.43
N GLY A 617 -7.20 -39.20 -14.68
CA GLY A 617 -6.45 -40.45 -14.67
C GLY A 617 -5.01 -40.30 -14.19
N GLU A 618 -4.53 -41.38 -13.58
CA GLU A 618 -3.13 -41.56 -13.23
C GLU A 618 -2.35 -42.06 -14.46
N GLU A 619 -1.22 -41.43 -14.75
CA GLU A 619 -0.31 -41.81 -15.84
C GLU A 619 1.14 -41.59 -15.37
N ALA A 620 2.13 -42.04 -16.13
CA ALA A 620 3.49 -41.52 -15.96
C ALA A 620 3.57 -40.06 -16.46
N PRO A 621 4.53 -39.24 -16.00
CA PRO A 621 4.80 -37.94 -16.61
C PRO A 621 5.03 -38.04 -18.12
N ALA A 622 4.40 -37.14 -18.89
CA ALA A 622 4.48 -37.14 -20.35
C ALA A 622 5.94 -36.92 -20.79
N PRO A 623 6.60 -37.94 -21.39
CA PRO A 623 8.04 -37.91 -21.63
C PRO A 623 8.42 -36.81 -22.62
N VAL A 624 9.56 -36.15 -22.40
CA VAL A 624 10.15 -35.26 -23.39
C VAL A 624 11.19 -36.03 -24.18
N THR A 625 10.88 -36.35 -25.43
CA THR A 625 11.79 -37.05 -26.36
C THR A 625 12.83 -36.13 -27.01
N ALA A 626 12.81 -34.84 -26.69
CA ALA A 626 13.87 -33.92 -27.11
C ALA A 626 15.20 -34.40 -26.51
N ALA A 627 16.10 -34.87 -27.37
CA ALA A 627 17.49 -35.07 -27.01
C ALA A 627 18.05 -33.75 -26.45
N LEU A 628 18.98 -33.85 -25.50
CA LEU A 628 19.76 -32.70 -25.03
C LEU A 628 20.60 -32.17 -26.20
N ASP A 629 20.00 -31.28 -26.99
CA ASP A 629 20.69 -30.63 -28.09
C ASP A 629 21.74 -29.69 -27.51
N ALA A 630 22.99 -30.15 -27.53
CA ALA A 630 24.14 -29.42 -27.05
C ALA A 630 24.42 -28.14 -27.87
N SER A 631 23.85 -28.01 -29.07
CA SER A 631 23.91 -26.79 -29.88
C SER A 631 22.84 -25.75 -29.49
N ARG A 632 21.84 -26.14 -28.67
CA ARG A 632 20.76 -25.25 -28.24
C ARG A 632 21.29 -24.14 -27.34
N ALA A 633 21.06 -22.89 -27.76
CA ALA A 633 21.35 -21.69 -26.98
C ALA A 633 20.84 -21.78 -25.52
N ALA A 634 21.53 -21.10 -24.62
CA ALA A 634 21.09 -20.98 -23.23
C ALA A 634 19.72 -20.28 -23.20
N GLU A 635 18.77 -20.83 -22.43
CA GLU A 635 17.52 -20.13 -22.16
C GLU A 635 17.80 -18.93 -21.26
N ASP A 636 17.10 -17.80 -21.46
CA ASP A 636 17.08 -16.74 -20.46
C ASP A 636 16.23 -17.17 -19.26
N CYS A 637 16.87 -17.88 -18.33
CA CYS A 637 16.29 -18.29 -17.05
C CYS A 637 16.39 -17.20 -15.97
N GLY A 638 16.70 -15.95 -16.35
CA GLY A 638 17.00 -14.87 -15.41
C GLY A 638 18.31 -15.07 -14.65
N GLU A 639 18.50 -14.26 -13.61
CA GLU A 639 19.70 -14.30 -12.76
C GLU A 639 19.85 -15.66 -12.06
N ALA A 640 21.06 -16.21 -12.01
CA ALA A 640 21.34 -17.48 -11.32
C ALA A 640 20.93 -17.40 -9.83
N LEU A 641 20.20 -18.39 -9.32
CA LEU A 641 19.81 -18.40 -7.91
C LEU A 641 21.07 -18.62 -7.05
N PHE A 642 21.47 -17.60 -6.28
CA PHE A 642 22.71 -17.65 -5.51
C PHE A 642 22.75 -18.87 -4.58
N GLY A 643 23.84 -19.64 -4.60
CA GLY A 643 24.00 -20.83 -3.78
C GLY A 643 23.27 -22.09 -4.26
N SER A 644 22.53 -22.05 -5.38
CA SER A 644 21.83 -23.24 -5.92
C SER A 644 22.74 -24.22 -6.66
N GLU A 645 23.84 -23.74 -7.25
CA GLU A 645 24.73 -24.53 -8.12
C GLU A 645 25.19 -25.88 -7.54
N PRO A 646 25.58 -26.01 -6.24
CA PRO A 646 25.95 -27.31 -5.65
C PRO A 646 24.82 -28.35 -5.61
N LEU A 647 23.56 -27.96 -5.85
CA LEU A 647 22.38 -28.83 -5.86
C LEU A 647 22.05 -29.36 -7.26
N LEU A 648 22.48 -28.66 -8.31
CA LEU A 648 22.11 -28.95 -9.70
C LEU A 648 22.94 -30.11 -10.24
N LYS A 649 22.48 -31.34 -9.96
CA LYS A 649 23.20 -32.59 -10.27
C LYS A 649 22.31 -33.59 -10.99
N ALA A 650 22.86 -34.27 -12.00
CA ALA A 650 22.19 -35.41 -12.65
C ALA A 650 21.85 -36.49 -11.59
N GLY A 651 20.63 -37.01 -11.63
CA GLY A 651 20.12 -37.93 -10.62
C GLY A 651 19.99 -37.35 -9.20
N GLY A 652 20.15 -36.04 -8.99
CA GLY A 652 19.90 -35.42 -7.69
C GLY A 652 18.42 -35.41 -7.33
N LEU A 653 18.11 -35.48 -6.04
CA LEU A 653 16.77 -35.26 -5.49
C LEU A 653 16.83 -34.05 -4.54
N LEU A 654 16.04 -33.02 -4.87
CA LEU A 654 15.91 -31.78 -4.11
C LEU A 654 14.45 -31.63 -3.66
N LEU A 655 14.23 -31.61 -2.35
CA LEU A 655 12.93 -31.44 -1.72
C LEU A 655 12.84 -30.01 -1.16
N LEU A 656 11.93 -29.22 -1.70
CA LEU A 656 11.67 -27.85 -1.29
C LEU A 656 10.37 -27.86 -0.48
N GLY A 657 10.49 -27.61 0.83
CA GLY A 657 9.34 -27.29 1.65
C GLY A 657 8.81 -25.90 1.29
N GLU A 658 7.51 -25.68 1.27
CA GLU A 658 6.91 -24.37 1.05
C GLU A 658 5.81 -24.01 2.07
N ILE A 659 5.45 -22.72 2.06
CA ILE A 659 4.15 -22.23 2.51
C ILE A 659 3.27 -22.12 1.26
N GLN A 660 2.29 -23.02 1.14
CA GLN A 660 1.39 -23.08 0.00
C GLN A 660 0.62 -21.75 -0.18
N GLY A 661 0.31 -21.43 -1.44
CA GLY A 661 -0.42 -20.21 -1.78
C GLY A 661 0.37 -18.91 -1.60
N SER A 662 1.70 -18.97 -1.56
CA SER A 662 2.56 -17.82 -1.86
C SER A 662 2.74 -17.67 -3.39
N GLN A 663 3.11 -16.48 -3.86
CA GLN A 663 3.48 -16.28 -5.28
C GLN A 663 4.95 -16.66 -5.55
N GLU A 664 5.79 -16.51 -4.54
CA GLU A 664 7.24 -16.49 -4.66
C GLU A 664 7.86 -17.89 -4.69
N ALA A 665 7.33 -18.86 -3.92
CA ALA A 665 7.85 -20.22 -3.97
C ALA A 665 7.65 -20.88 -5.36
N PRO A 666 6.44 -20.88 -5.98
CA PRO A 666 6.29 -21.40 -7.36
C PRO A 666 7.10 -20.61 -8.40
N ALA A 667 7.29 -19.30 -8.22
CA ALA A 667 8.12 -18.50 -9.11
C ALA A 667 9.61 -18.88 -9.04
N LEU A 668 10.16 -19.05 -7.84
CA LEU A 668 11.55 -19.46 -7.61
C LEU A 668 11.80 -20.89 -8.08
N VAL A 669 10.87 -21.82 -7.83
CA VAL A 669 10.98 -23.20 -8.34
C VAL A 669 10.98 -23.23 -9.87
N SER A 670 10.12 -22.44 -10.51
CA SER A 670 10.11 -22.32 -11.99
C SER A 670 11.44 -21.79 -12.55
N GLN A 671 12.08 -20.85 -11.85
CA GLN A 671 13.42 -20.34 -12.17
C GLN A 671 14.52 -21.40 -11.97
N LEU A 672 14.49 -22.13 -10.85
CA LEU A 672 15.45 -23.20 -10.56
C LEU A 672 15.37 -24.36 -11.58
N VAL A 673 14.15 -24.78 -11.94
CA VAL A 673 13.89 -25.78 -12.98
C VAL A 673 14.41 -25.33 -14.34
N CYS A 674 14.20 -24.04 -14.68
CA CYS A 674 14.78 -23.46 -15.89
C CYS A 674 16.31 -23.52 -15.86
N GLN A 675 16.96 -23.10 -14.76
CA GLN A 675 18.42 -23.10 -14.64
C GLN A 675 18.99 -24.52 -14.77
N ALA A 676 18.39 -25.49 -14.07
CA ALA A 676 18.75 -26.89 -14.18
C ALA A 676 18.67 -27.42 -15.63
N ALA A 677 17.55 -27.17 -16.33
CA ALA A 677 17.31 -27.70 -17.67
C ALA A 677 18.04 -26.94 -18.79
N GLY A 678 18.04 -25.61 -18.75
CA GLY A 678 18.52 -24.74 -19.81
C GLY A 678 20.00 -24.39 -19.73
N ALA A 679 20.48 -24.05 -18.53
CA ALA A 679 21.88 -23.67 -18.29
C ALA A 679 22.75 -24.88 -17.94
N HIS A 680 22.30 -25.73 -17.00
CA HIS A 680 23.04 -26.93 -16.57
C HIS A 680 22.73 -28.18 -17.40
N LYS A 681 21.85 -28.09 -18.41
CA LYS A 681 21.52 -29.16 -19.37
C LYS A 681 21.07 -30.48 -18.71
N LEU A 682 20.44 -30.41 -17.54
CA LEU A 682 19.92 -31.58 -16.84
C LEU A 682 18.51 -31.94 -17.33
N PRO A 683 18.17 -33.23 -17.53
CA PRO A 683 16.78 -33.63 -17.64
C PRO A 683 16.11 -33.52 -16.26
N VAL A 684 15.05 -32.72 -16.17
CA VAL A 684 14.41 -32.35 -14.88
C VAL A 684 13.05 -33.02 -14.74
N THR A 685 12.74 -33.55 -13.57
CA THR A 685 11.36 -33.90 -13.17
C THR A 685 10.94 -32.92 -12.08
N LEU A 686 9.96 -32.06 -12.39
CA LEU A 686 9.31 -31.18 -11.44
C LEU A 686 8.11 -31.90 -10.84
N ALA A 687 8.22 -32.30 -9.57
CA ALA A 687 7.14 -32.93 -8.83
C ALA A 687 6.39 -31.86 -8.00
N LEU A 688 5.07 -31.81 -8.18
CA LEU A 688 4.16 -30.86 -7.54
C LEU A 688 3.13 -31.61 -6.72
N GLU A 689 2.76 -31.04 -5.57
CA GLU A 689 1.73 -31.55 -4.65
C GLU A 689 0.30 -31.35 -5.22
N LEU A 690 0.08 -31.89 -6.42
CA LEU A 690 -1.18 -31.95 -7.15
C LEU A 690 -1.70 -33.40 -7.12
N PRO A 691 -3.03 -33.65 -7.04
CA PRO A 691 -3.57 -34.99 -7.01
C PRO A 691 -3.17 -35.82 -8.23
N ARG A 692 -2.75 -37.07 -8.03
CA ARG A 692 -2.33 -38.00 -9.11
C ARG A 692 -3.41 -38.22 -10.18
N VAL A 693 -4.69 -38.04 -9.83
CA VAL A 693 -5.81 -38.08 -10.79
C VAL A 693 -5.80 -36.93 -11.81
N GLU A 694 -5.13 -35.82 -11.52
CA GLU A 694 -4.95 -34.69 -12.45
C GLU A 694 -3.77 -34.90 -13.42
N GLN A 695 -2.96 -35.97 -13.24
CA GLN A 695 -1.72 -36.18 -14.02
C GLN A 695 -1.98 -36.20 -15.53
N LYS A 696 -3.04 -36.87 -15.98
CA LYS A 696 -3.43 -36.92 -17.41
C LYS A 696 -3.79 -35.54 -17.97
N ARG A 697 -4.46 -34.67 -17.19
CA ARG A 697 -4.74 -33.26 -17.55
C ARG A 697 -3.46 -32.44 -17.61
N VAL A 698 -2.60 -32.58 -16.60
CA VAL A 698 -1.29 -31.90 -16.54
C VAL A 698 -0.44 -32.29 -17.75
N ASN A 699 -0.29 -33.59 -18.02
CA ASN A 699 0.41 -34.15 -19.18
C ASN A 699 -0.04 -33.51 -20.50
N ARG A 700 -1.36 -33.44 -20.72
CA ARG A 700 -1.95 -32.83 -21.91
C ARG A 700 -1.64 -31.34 -21.97
N TYR A 701 -1.88 -30.59 -20.89
CA TYR A 701 -1.67 -29.15 -20.86
C TYR A 701 -0.21 -28.77 -21.09
N VAL A 702 0.74 -29.40 -20.40
CA VAL A 702 2.19 -29.09 -20.54
C VAL A 702 2.79 -29.54 -21.89
N SER A 703 2.02 -30.29 -22.69
CA SER A 703 2.37 -30.69 -24.06
C SER A 703 1.53 -29.94 -25.12
N SER A 704 0.65 -29.03 -24.70
CA SER A 704 -0.29 -28.30 -25.56
C SER A 704 0.27 -26.97 -26.09
N LYS A 705 -0.46 -26.37 -27.04
CA LYS A 705 -0.20 -25.00 -27.51
C LYS A 705 -0.54 -23.93 -26.47
N GLY A 706 -1.26 -24.26 -25.41
CA GLY A 706 -1.69 -23.33 -24.36
C GLY A 706 -2.81 -22.39 -24.83
N THR A 707 -3.68 -22.88 -25.71
CA THR A 707 -4.87 -22.15 -26.15
C THR A 707 -5.85 -21.95 -24.98
N PRO A 708 -6.82 -21.03 -25.08
CA PRO A 708 -7.89 -20.90 -24.09
C PRO A 708 -8.65 -22.22 -23.83
N GLU A 709 -8.78 -23.07 -24.85
CA GLU A 709 -9.40 -24.40 -24.73
C GLU A 709 -8.50 -25.39 -23.97
N ASP A 710 -7.18 -25.41 -24.22
CA ASP A 710 -6.23 -26.22 -23.45
C ASP A 710 -6.26 -25.84 -21.95
N LEU A 711 -6.28 -24.53 -21.67
CA LEU A 711 -6.37 -23.99 -20.31
C LEU A 711 -7.72 -24.35 -19.66
N ARG A 712 -8.82 -24.23 -20.40
CA ARG A 712 -10.16 -24.61 -19.91
C ARG A 712 -10.23 -26.10 -19.56
N ARG A 713 -9.58 -26.98 -20.34
CA ARG A 713 -9.52 -28.43 -20.05
C ARG A 713 -8.71 -28.79 -18.82
N LEU A 714 -7.62 -28.06 -18.55
CA LEU A 714 -6.86 -28.17 -17.30
C LEU A 714 -7.74 -27.75 -16.10
N LEU A 715 -8.31 -26.54 -16.16
CA LEU A 715 -9.08 -25.96 -15.06
C LEU A 715 -10.44 -26.65 -14.81
N ASN A 716 -10.90 -27.51 -15.73
CA ASN A 716 -12.08 -28.35 -15.54
C ASN A 716 -11.84 -29.55 -14.60
N GLY A 717 -10.60 -29.77 -14.12
CA GLY A 717 -10.31 -30.76 -13.08
C GLY A 717 -10.98 -30.42 -11.74
N ALA A 718 -11.49 -31.45 -11.06
CA ALA A 718 -12.19 -31.28 -9.78
C ALA A 718 -11.28 -30.68 -8.69
N PHE A 719 -9.96 -30.86 -8.79
CA PHE A 719 -9.00 -30.19 -7.93
C PHE A 719 -9.14 -28.66 -7.96
N TRP A 720 -9.23 -28.06 -9.16
CA TRP A 720 -9.22 -26.60 -9.33
C TRP A 720 -10.50 -25.92 -8.81
N SER A 721 -11.61 -26.65 -8.72
CA SER A 721 -12.93 -26.14 -8.33
C SER A 721 -13.40 -26.60 -6.94
N ARG A 722 -12.55 -27.29 -6.16
CA ARG A 722 -12.89 -27.79 -4.81
C ARG A 722 -13.26 -26.66 -3.83
N PRO A 723 -14.12 -26.91 -2.82
CA PRO A 723 -14.58 -25.85 -1.91
C PRO A 723 -13.49 -25.32 -0.96
N TYR A 724 -12.45 -26.10 -0.66
CA TYR A 724 -11.34 -25.69 0.20
C TYR A 724 -10.07 -25.50 -0.61
N GLN A 725 -9.83 -24.26 -1.03
CA GLN A 725 -8.68 -23.88 -1.85
C GLN A 725 -7.48 -23.58 -0.94
N ASP A 726 -6.68 -24.60 -0.63
CA ASP A 726 -5.55 -24.55 0.32
C ASP A 726 -4.25 -23.90 -0.22
N GLY A 727 -4.29 -23.28 -1.41
CA GLY A 727 -3.14 -22.65 -2.05
C GLY A 727 -2.46 -23.51 -3.13
N ARG A 728 -2.67 -24.83 -3.15
CA ARG A 728 -2.07 -25.74 -4.16
C ARG A 728 -2.65 -25.58 -5.59
N SER A 729 -3.82 -24.97 -5.69
CA SER A 729 -4.56 -24.64 -6.92
C SER A 729 -4.55 -23.13 -7.22
N SER A 730 -3.52 -22.43 -6.74
CA SER A 730 -3.37 -20.98 -6.88
C SER A 730 -3.00 -20.52 -8.29
N LYS A 731 -3.20 -19.22 -8.55
CA LYS A 731 -2.74 -18.51 -9.75
C LYS A 731 -1.23 -18.68 -9.98
N ALA A 732 -0.43 -18.73 -8.92
CA ALA A 732 1.02 -18.94 -9.00
C ALA A 732 1.37 -20.36 -9.46
N MET A 733 0.66 -21.39 -8.97
CA MET A 733 0.87 -22.77 -9.42
C MET A 733 0.45 -22.97 -10.88
N LEU A 734 -0.67 -22.36 -11.29
CA LEU A 734 -1.05 -22.31 -12.72
C LEU A 734 0.02 -21.59 -13.57
N GLY A 735 0.56 -20.47 -13.07
CA GLY A 735 1.64 -19.72 -13.73
C GLY A 735 2.98 -20.45 -13.76
N LEU A 736 3.21 -21.43 -12.87
CA LEU A 736 4.33 -22.37 -12.94
C LEU A 736 4.09 -23.40 -14.05
N LEU A 737 2.89 -24.01 -14.12
CA LEU A 737 2.55 -24.98 -15.18
C LEU A 737 2.63 -24.36 -16.59
N GLU A 738 2.13 -23.13 -16.78
CA GLU A 738 2.24 -22.40 -18.05
C GLU A 738 3.69 -22.06 -18.42
N ARG A 739 4.54 -21.75 -17.42
CA ARG A 739 5.99 -21.56 -17.65
C ARG A 739 6.66 -22.86 -18.07
N VAL A 740 6.36 -23.98 -17.41
CA VAL A 740 6.91 -25.30 -17.80
C VAL A 740 6.41 -25.75 -19.18
N ARG A 741 5.15 -25.48 -19.54
CA ARG A 741 4.64 -25.72 -20.90
C ARG A 741 5.45 -24.95 -21.95
N LYS A 742 5.72 -23.66 -21.71
CA LYS A 742 6.57 -22.85 -22.60
C LYS A 742 8.00 -23.37 -22.68
N GLN A 743 8.59 -23.76 -21.55
CA GLN A 743 9.92 -24.37 -21.49
C GLN A 743 9.99 -25.68 -22.30
N ARG A 744 9.01 -26.58 -22.15
CA ARG A 744 8.89 -27.82 -22.94
C ARG A 744 8.71 -27.52 -24.44
N ALA A 745 7.88 -26.55 -24.80
CA ALA A 745 7.71 -26.11 -26.18
C ALA A 745 8.99 -25.48 -26.78
N GLY A 746 9.83 -24.86 -25.94
CA GLY A 746 11.20 -24.43 -26.27
C GLY A 746 12.26 -25.55 -26.24
N GLY A 747 11.84 -26.81 -26.11
CA GLY A 747 12.71 -27.99 -26.14
C GLY A 747 13.45 -28.30 -24.83
N LEU A 748 13.12 -27.66 -23.71
CA LEU A 748 13.72 -28.01 -22.42
C LEU A 748 13.17 -29.35 -21.89
N PRO A 749 14.03 -30.27 -21.42
CA PRO A 749 13.64 -31.61 -20.97
C PRO A 749 13.04 -31.59 -19.55
N VAL A 750 11.91 -30.91 -19.38
CA VAL A 750 11.19 -30.81 -18.10
C VAL A 750 9.95 -31.71 -18.13
N GLU A 751 9.86 -32.67 -17.22
CA GLU A 751 8.68 -33.52 -16.98
C GLU A 751 7.97 -33.05 -15.71
N VAL A 752 6.63 -33.13 -15.67
CA VAL A 752 5.82 -32.71 -14.50
C VAL A 752 5.12 -33.93 -13.90
N LEU A 753 5.33 -34.14 -12.61
CA LEU A 753 4.69 -35.19 -11.82
C LEU A 753 3.73 -34.56 -10.80
N ALA A 754 2.45 -34.94 -10.86
CA ALA A 754 1.50 -34.80 -9.77
C ALA A 754 1.68 -36.01 -8.84
N PHE A 755 1.96 -35.79 -7.54
CA PHE A 755 2.26 -36.90 -6.61
C PHE A 755 1.31 -37.00 -5.39
N ASP A 756 0.40 -36.05 -5.21
CA ASP A 756 -0.56 -36.06 -4.09
C ASP A 756 -1.60 -37.19 -4.24
N SER A 757 -2.04 -37.78 -3.13
CA SER A 757 -2.98 -38.91 -3.08
C SER A 757 -3.92 -38.77 -1.89
N ALA A 758 -5.16 -39.23 -2.02
CA ALA A 758 -6.12 -39.19 -0.91
C ALA A 758 -5.65 -40.06 0.27
N GLY A 759 -5.22 -39.41 1.36
CA GLY A 759 -4.78 -40.03 2.60
C GLY A 759 -4.99 -39.10 3.79
N GLN A 760 -4.58 -39.51 4.99
CA GLN A 760 -4.62 -38.70 6.21
C GLN A 760 -3.39 -38.94 7.07
N GLY A 761 -2.84 -37.88 7.70
CA GLY A 761 -1.65 -37.95 8.56
C GLY A 761 -0.48 -38.67 7.88
N THR A 762 0.29 -39.44 8.63
CA THR A 762 1.39 -40.29 8.11
C THR A 762 1.01 -41.14 6.89
N GLY A 763 -0.24 -41.61 6.79
CA GLY A 763 -0.70 -42.41 5.65
C GLY A 763 -0.72 -41.63 4.32
N HIS A 764 -0.91 -40.31 4.39
CA HIS A 764 -0.84 -39.40 3.25
C HIS A 764 0.58 -39.29 2.72
N ASP A 765 1.53 -38.94 3.59
CA ASP A 765 2.96 -38.84 3.29
C ASP A 765 3.57 -40.15 2.76
N VAL A 766 3.08 -41.32 3.22
CA VAL A 766 3.49 -42.63 2.69
C VAL A 766 3.10 -42.79 1.21
N LEU A 767 1.89 -42.41 0.81
CA LEU A 767 1.45 -42.50 -0.59
C LEU A 767 2.22 -41.52 -1.48
N MET A 768 2.44 -40.29 -1.00
CA MET A 768 3.28 -39.30 -1.68
C MET A 768 4.72 -39.80 -1.86
N ALA A 769 5.31 -40.42 -0.84
CA ALA A 769 6.66 -40.98 -0.90
C ALA A 769 6.74 -42.12 -1.92
N GLN A 770 5.73 -42.99 -1.97
CA GLN A 770 5.66 -44.09 -2.95
C GLN A 770 5.60 -43.57 -4.39
N ALA A 771 4.80 -42.53 -4.66
CA ALA A 771 4.70 -41.92 -5.99
C ALA A 771 6.04 -41.33 -6.47
N LEU A 772 6.73 -40.57 -5.58
CA LEU A 772 8.05 -40.00 -5.89
C LEU A 772 9.11 -41.08 -6.10
N LEU A 773 9.15 -42.11 -5.25
CA LEU A 773 10.12 -43.22 -5.36
C LEU A 773 9.88 -44.10 -6.60
N ALA A 774 8.62 -44.28 -7.01
CA ALA A 774 8.28 -44.97 -8.26
C ALA A 774 8.79 -44.20 -9.48
N GLU A 775 8.58 -42.87 -9.54
CA GLU A 775 9.12 -42.03 -10.61
C GLU A 775 10.66 -41.98 -10.58
N ARG A 776 11.26 -41.88 -9.39
CA ARG A 776 12.71 -41.93 -9.19
C ARG A 776 13.31 -43.24 -9.72
N SER A 777 12.61 -44.36 -9.52
CA SER A 777 12.99 -45.69 -10.05
C SER A 777 12.79 -45.79 -11.56
N ARG A 778 11.77 -45.14 -12.13
CA ARG A 778 11.53 -45.05 -13.59
C ARG A 778 12.60 -44.22 -14.29
N GLN A 779 13.10 -43.18 -13.63
CA GLN A 779 13.96 -42.14 -14.23
C GLN A 779 15.16 -41.75 -13.33
N PRO A 780 16.05 -42.69 -12.96
CA PRO A 780 17.09 -42.45 -11.96
C PRO A 780 18.14 -41.40 -12.39
N GLY A 781 18.31 -41.16 -13.69
CA GLY A 781 19.22 -40.12 -14.22
C GLY A 781 18.68 -38.69 -14.15
N ARG A 782 17.37 -38.48 -13.94
CA ARG A 782 16.76 -37.14 -13.94
C ARG A 782 17.00 -36.43 -12.61
N PHE A 783 17.26 -35.13 -12.69
CA PHE A 783 17.26 -34.24 -11.52
C PHE A 783 15.81 -34.01 -11.09
N MET A 784 15.43 -34.46 -9.91
CA MET A 784 14.06 -34.33 -9.40
C MET A 784 13.98 -33.16 -8.41
N VAL A 785 13.15 -32.17 -8.74
CA VAL A 785 12.80 -31.05 -7.86
C VAL A 785 11.37 -31.27 -7.37
N VAL A 786 11.20 -31.43 -6.07
CA VAL A 786 9.90 -31.66 -5.43
C VAL A 786 9.50 -30.39 -4.67
N LEU A 787 8.29 -29.89 -4.90
CA LEU A 787 7.70 -28.78 -4.16
C LEU A 787 6.49 -29.30 -3.36
N THR A 788 6.52 -29.11 -2.04
CA THR A 788 5.51 -29.63 -1.09
C THR A 788 5.48 -28.79 0.18
N GLY A 789 4.44 -28.87 1.00
CA GLY A 789 4.38 -28.14 2.28
C GLY A 789 5.57 -28.40 3.21
N ASN A 790 6.04 -27.36 3.90
CA ASN A 790 7.17 -27.41 4.85
C ASN A 790 7.10 -28.57 5.85
N THR A 791 5.90 -28.89 6.34
CA THR A 791 5.67 -30.04 7.24
C THR A 791 6.04 -31.37 6.62
N HIS A 792 5.65 -31.60 5.35
CA HIS A 792 5.93 -32.82 4.60
C HIS A 792 7.43 -32.91 4.25
N ALA A 793 8.08 -31.78 3.96
CA ALA A 793 9.49 -31.73 3.58
C ALA A 793 10.48 -32.10 4.70
N ARG A 794 10.05 -32.12 5.97
CA ARG A 794 10.88 -32.48 7.14
C ARG A 794 11.54 -33.85 6.99
N SER A 795 12.81 -33.97 7.40
CA SER A 795 13.60 -35.21 7.24
C SER A 795 13.77 -36.02 8.53
N VAL A 796 13.14 -35.60 9.63
CA VAL A 796 13.00 -36.35 10.88
C VAL A 796 11.53 -36.70 11.13
N ARG A 797 11.24 -37.52 12.14
CA ARG A 797 9.86 -37.73 12.61
C ARG A 797 9.39 -36.57 13.50
N GLY A 798 8.10 -36.30 13.46
CA GLY A 798 7.41 -35.36 14.34
C GLY A 798 7.04 -34.03 13.68
N ALA A 799 5.82 -33.58 14.01
CA ALA A 799 5.29 -32.24 13.81
C ALA A 799 4.90 -31.64 15.18
N GLU A 800 4.61 -30.34 15.22
CA GLU A 800 4.32 -29.63 16.47
C GLU A 800 3.04 -30.13 17.19
N TRP A 801 2.10 -30.67 16.43
CA TRP A 801 0.84 -31.25 16.92
C TRP A 801 0.88 -32.78 17.09
N ASP A 802 1.87 -33.47 16.52
CA ASP A 802 2.01 -34.92 16.58
C ASP A 802 3.48 -35.34 16.47
N LYS A 803 4.05 -35.78 17.59
CA LYS A 803 5.44 -36.25 17.69
C LYS A 803 5.70 -37.57 16.95
N ASP A 804 4.66 -38.36 16.66
CA ASP A 804 4.78 -39.67 16.01
C ASP A 804 4.47 -39.61 14.50
N PHE A 805 4.07 -38.43 14.00
CA PHE A 805 3.92 -38.13 12.57
C PHE A 805 5.22 -38.46 11.81
N VAL A 806 5.07 -39.09 10.64
CA VAL A 806 6.21 -39.49 9.79
C VAL A 806 6.12 -38.77 8.46
N PRO A 807 6.88 -37.67 8.27
CA PRO A 807 6.81 -36.86 7.06
C PRO A 807 7.37 -37.55 5.81
N LEU A 808 6.93 -37.07 4.66
CA LEU A 808 7.39 -37.42 3.32
C LEU A 808 8.93 -37.36 3.21
N GLY A 809 9.55 -36.27 3.67
CA GLY A 809 10.99 -36.07 3.63
C GLY A 809 11.77 -37.10 4.47
N PHE A 810 11.22 -37.56 5.60
CA PHE A 810 11.81 -38.65 6.39
C PHE A 810 11.76 -39.97 5.63
N LEU A 811 10.60 -40.29 5.03
CA LEU A 811 10.39 -41.53 4.27
C LEU A 811 11.31 -41.61 3.04
N LEU A 812 11.44 -40.49 2.30
CA LEU A 812 12.36 -40.38 1.17
C LEU A 812 13.82 -40.56 1.62
N ARG A 813 14.22 -39.95 2.76
CA ARG A 813 15.60 -40.04 3.28
C ARG A 813 16.06 -41.48 3.58
N GLN A 814 15.13 -42.38 3.92
CA GLN A 814 15.45 -43.81 4.15
C GLN A 814 15.81 -44.58 2.87
N ARG A 815 15.50 -44.02 1.69
CA ARG A 815 15.75 -44.65 0.37
C ARG A 815 16.75 -43.86 -0.47
N GLU A 816 16.69 -42.54 -0.39
CA GLU A 816 17.56 -41.58 -1.07
C GLU A 816 18.42 -40.85 -0.01
N PRO A 817 19.51 -41.45 0.50
CA PRO A 817 20.32 -40.86 1.57
C PRO A 817 21.02 -39.56 1.14
N THR A 818 21.17 -39.33 -0.15
CA THR A 818 21.72 -38.11 -0.77
C THR A 818 20.68 -37.03 -1.06
N LEU A 819 19.41 -37.25 -0.69
CA LEU A 819 18.35 -36.23 -0.72
C LEU A 819 18.80 -34.97 0.03
N VAL A 820 18.64 -33.81 -0.61
CA VAL A 820 18.72 -32.50 0.04
C VAL A 820 17.30 -31.99 0.27
N ALA A 821 16.93 -31.70 1.51
CA ALA A 821 15.70 -30.99 1.84
C ALA A 821 16.02 -29.57 2.31
N LEU A 822 15.33 -28.57 1.75
CA LEU A 822 15.45 -27.17 2.15
C LEU A 822 14.14 -26.66 2.75
N ASP A 823 14.26 -25.91 3.83
CA ASP A 823 13.15 -25.14 4.42
C ASP A 823 12.95 -23.83 3.65
N MET A 824 11.72 -23.35 3.54
CA MET A 824 11.42 -22.04 2.95
C MET A 824 11.66 -20.91 3.96
N ASP A 825 12.60 -20.02 3.64
CA ASP A 825 12.81 -18.77 4.36
C ASP A 825 12.16 -17.58 3.63
N HIS A 826 11.65 -16.61 4.38
CA HIS A 826 10.95 -15.46 3.80
C HIS A 826 11.00 -14.19 4.68
N GLY A 827 10.74 -13.04 4.06
CA GLY A 827 10.72 -11.72 4.69
C GLY A 827 9.50 -11.46 5.59
N GLY A 828 8.64 -12.46 5.81
CA GLY A 828 7.26 -12.27 6.24
C GLY A 828 6.35 -12.01 5.04
N GLY A 829 5.10 -11.63 5.30
CA GLY A 829 4.12 -11.22 4.28
C GLY A 829 2.79 -11.90 4.44
N GLY A 830 2.18 -12.35 3.35
CA GLY A 830 0.97 -13.16 3.38
C GLY A 830 0.97 -14.31 2.39
N ALA A 831 0.24 -15.37 2.72
CA ALA A 831 0.03 -16.53 1.87
C ALA A 831 -1.46 -16.91 1.86
N TRP A 832 -1.95 -17.45 0.74
CA TRP A 832 -3.31 -17.99 0.68
C TRP A 832 -3.34 -19.40 1.26
N SER A 833 -4.05 -19.62 2.36
CA SER A 833 -4.13 -20.92 3.02
C SER A 833 -5.54 -21.16 3.58
N CYS A 834 -5.80 -22.38 4.07
CA CYS A 834 -7.01 -22.70 4.82
C CYS A 834 -6.66 -22.92 6.30
N LYS A 835 -7.30 -22.18 7.20
CA LYS A 835 -7.09 -22.25 8.65
C LYS A 835 -8.40 -22.60 9.36
N LEU A 836 -8.30 -23.23 10.54
CA LEU A 836 -9.47 -23.50 11.38
C LEU A 836 -9.86 -22.23 12.13
N ALA A 837 -11.04 -21.70 11.84
CA ALA A 837 -11.63 -20.60 12.58
C ALA A 837 -12.15 -21.08 13.96
N PRO A 838 -12.33 -20.19 14.94
CA PRO A 838 -13.02 -20.50 16.19
C PRO A 838 -14.36 -21.20 15.94
N GLY A 839 -14.60 -22.32 16.61
CA GLY A 839 -15.76 -23.20 16.34
C GLY A 839 -15.51 -24.31 15.30
N GLY A 840 -14.28 -24.47 14.79
CA GLY A 840 -13.88 -25.64 13.99
C GLY A 840 -14.25 -25.60 12.50
N LYS A 841 -14.72 -24.46 12.00
CA LYS A 841 -14.98 -24.27 10.56
C LYS A 841 -13.66 -24.01 9.83
N VAL A 842 -13.44 -24.68 8.70
CA VAL A 842 -12.32 -24.38 7.79
C VAL A 842 -12.65 -23.11 7.01
N GLN A 843 -11.77 -22.10 7.10
CA GLN A 843 -11.84 -20.86 6.33
C GLN A 843 -10.57 -20.70 5.49
N CYS A 844 -10.75 -20.53 4.17
CA CYS A 844 -9.65 -20.25 3.26
C CYS A 844 -9.57 -18.75 2.94
N GLY A 845 -8.36 -18.25 2.66
CA GLY A 845 -8.12 -16.83 2.39
C GLY A 845 -6.66 -16.44 2.50
N ALA A 846 -6.37 -15.16 2.26
CA ALA A 846 -5.06 -14.59 2.52
C ALA A 846 -4.84 -14.40 4.04
N TYR A 847 -3.79 -15.01 4.57
CA TYR A 847 -3.36 -14.88 5.95
C TYR A 847 -1.94 -14.33 6.04
N ASN A 848 -1.67 -13.54 7.07
CA ASN A 848 -0.32 -13.03 7.33
C ASN A 848 0.60 -14.14 7.84
N GLU A 849 1.83 -14.19 7.32
CA GLU A 849 2.87 -15.12 7.70
C GLU A 849 4.09 -14.35 8.23
N ALA A 850 4.55 -14.70 9.43
CA ALA A 850 5.69 -14.05 10.06
C ALA A 850 7.02 -14.61 9.51
N ALA A 851 8.03 -13.77 9.34
CA ALA A 851 9.38 -14.23 8.96
C ALA A 851 9.90 -15.27 9.96
N PRO A 852 10.46 -16.42 9.52
CA PRO A 852 10.83 -17.53 10.39
C PRO A 852 12.22 -17.30 11.03
N LEU A 853 12.34 -16.22 11.81
CA LEU A 853 13.62 -15.73 12.32
C LEU A 853 14.39 -16.76 13.17
N GLU A 854 13.69 -17.61 13.93
CA GLU A 854 14.33 -18.65 14.75
C GLU A 854 14.90 -19.80 13.91
N MET A 855 14.31 -20.10 12.76
CA MET A 855 14.88 -21.06 11.79
C MET A 855 16.10 -20.44 11.11
N ARG A 856 16.00 -19.19 10.64
CA ARG A 856 17.08 -18.45 9.98
C ARG A 856 18.38 -18.42 10.80
N LYS A 857 18.28 -18.22 12.13
CA LYS A 857 19.44 -18.22 13.05
C LYS A 857 20.22 -19.53 13.11
N ARG A 858 19.65 -20.66 12.65
CA ARG A 858 20.30 -21.99 12.66
C ARG A 858 21.26 -22.16 11.48
N PHE A 859 20.92 -21.55 10.34
CA PHE A 859 21.68 -21.68 9.10
C PHE A 859 22.57 -20.47 8.80
N LEU A 860 22.25 -19.30 9.36
CA LEU A 860 22.96 -18.04 9.11
C LEU A 860 23.41 -17.38 10.42
N THR A 861 24.55 -16.69 10.36
CA THR A 861 25.17 -15.99 11.50
C THR A 861 25.25 -14.48 11.28
N GLY A 862 25.32 -13.70 12.37
CA GLY A 862 25.47 -12.24 12.34
C GLY A 862 24.18 -11.48 12.66
N THR A 863 24.28 -10.18 12.91
CA THR A 863 23.16 -9.34 13.37
C THR A 863 22.01 -9.21 12.37
N ALA A 864 22.25 -9.48 11.09
CA ALA A 864 21.23 -9.48 10.04
C ALA A 864 20.14 -10.56 10.26
N THR A 865 20.46 -11.70 10.88
CA THR A 865 19.51 -12.80 11.06
C THR A 865 18.46 -12.55 12.15
N GLN A 866 18.65 -11.50 12.96
CA GLN A 866 17.70 -11.06 13.99
C GLN A 866 16.54 -10.22 13.43
N ARG A 867 16.48 -10.01 12.11
CA ARG A 867 15.46 -9.19 11.44
C ARG A 867 14.94 -9.91 10.19
N PRO A 868 13.72 -9.60 9.72
CA PRO A 868 13.30 -9.95 8.37
C PRO A 868 14.34 -9.47 7.35
N PHE A 869 14.75 -10.36 6.45
CA PHE A 869 15.41 -9.95 5.22
C PHE A 869 14.37 -9.24 4.36
N ILE A 870 14.66 -8.02 3.93
CA ILE A 870 13.79 -7.18 3.08
C ILE A 870 14.69 -6.57 2.02
N GLY A 871 14.32 -6.70 0.74
CA GLY A 871 15.17 -6.29 -0.39
C GLY A 871 16.42 -7.15 -0.63
N VAL A 872 16.59 -8.25 0.11
CA VAL A 872 17.61 -9.28 -0.20
C VAL A 872 17.12 -10.09 -1.40
N LYS A 873 18.00 -10.35 -2.37
CA LYS A 873 17.67 -11.23 -3.52
C LYS A 873 17.41 -12.65 -3.05
N PRO A 874 16.59 -13.45 -3.76
CA PRO A 874 16.45 -14.86 -3.45
C PRO A 874 17.79 -15.61 -3.48
N PHE A 875 17.97 -16.57 -2.56
CA PHE A 875 19.19 -17.37 -2.44
C PHE A 875 18.91 -18.73 -1.81
N VAL A 876 19.87 -19.64 -1.92
CA VAL A 876 19.94 -20.92 -1.22
C VAL A 876 21.11 -20.90 -0.26
N GLN A 877 20.92 -21.40 0.96
CA GLN A 877 21.99 -21.56 1.94
C GLN A 877 21.93 -22.98 2.53
N LEU A 878 22.96 -23.77 2.28
CA LEU A 878 23.17 -25.05 2.98
C LEU A 878 23.74 -24.80 4.38
N GLY A 879 23.27 -25.61 5.35
CA GLY A 879 23.83 -25.65 6.70
C GLY A 879 25.16 -26.38 6.75
N LYS A 880 25.94 -26.11 7.80
CA LYS A 880 27.05 -27.01 8.20
C LYS A 880 26.54 -28.30 8.83
N GLU A 881 25.38 -28.20 9.49
CA GLU A 881 24.64 -29.26 10.13
C GLU A 881 23.16 -29.12 9.73
N LYS A 882 22.38 -30.18 9.94
CA LYS A 882 20.93 -30.18 9.68
C LYS A 882 20.18 -29.41 10.76
N SER A 883 19.01 -28.85 10.44
CA SER A 883 18.10 -28.36 11.46
C SER A 883 17.55 -29.52 12.33
N PRO A 884 17.02 -29.23 13.53
CA PRO A 884 16.23 -30.19 14.32
C PRO A 884 15.10 -30.88 13.55
N GLU A 885 14.50 -30.22 12.55
CA GLU A 885 13.45 -30.75 11.66
C GLU A 885 14.01 -31.55 10.46
N GLY A 886 15.34 -31.67 10.36
CA GLY A 886 16.05 -32.47 9.37
C GLY A 886 16.40 -31.75 8.07
N PHE A 887 16.17 -30.44 7.97
CA PHE A 887 16.52 -29.69 6.76
C PHE A 887 18.04 -29.53 6.63
N ASP A 888 18.55 -29.75 5.42
CA ASP A 888 19.96 -29.61 5.04
C ASP A 888 20.36 -28.14 4.81
N GLY A 889 19.38 -27.25 4.72
CA GLY A 889 19.55 -25.82 4.48
C GLY A 889 18.21 -25.10 4.39
N LEU A 890 18.25 -23.86 3.91
CA LEU A 890 17.08 -23.08 3.55
C LEU A 890 17.18 -22.52 2.13
N TYR A 891 16.06 -22.14 1.56
CA TYR A 891 16.00 -21.24 0.41
C TYR A 891 15.13 -20.03 0.73
N TYR A 892 15.68 -18.85 0.53
CA TYR A 892 15.02 -17.58 0.79
C TYR A 892 14.31 -17.10 -0.48
N VAL A 893 12.99 -16.91 -0.42
CA VAL A 893 12.17 -16.55 -1.59
C VAL A 893 11.98 -15.05 -1.79
N GLY A 894 12.25 -14.23 -0.77
CA GLY A 894 11.78 -12.85 -0.70
C GLY A 894 10.68 -12.66 0.34
N HIS A 895 9.91 -11.59 0.20
CA HIS A 895 8.68 -11.35 0.93
C HIS A 895 7.51 -12.14 0.30
N LEU A 896 6.50 -12.51 1.08
CA LEU A 896 5.37 -13.32 0.59
C LEU A 896 4.17 -12.48 0.15
N SER A 897 3.72 -12.72 -1.08
CA SER A 897 2.46 -12.23 -1.60
C SER A 897 1.46 -13.39 -1.67
N PRO A 898 0.21 -13.24 -1.20
CA PRO A 898 -0.77 -14.30 -1.32
C PRO A 898 -1.11 -14.56 -2.79
N SER A 899 -1.26 -15.84 -3.13
CA SER A 899 -1.69 -16.28 -4.45
C SER A 899 -3.08 -16.90 -4.37
N GLU A 900 -4.07 -16.11 -4.75
CA GLU A 900 -5.48 -16.51 -4.80
C GLU A 900 -5.70 -17.78 -5.67
N PRO A 901 -6.83 -18.49 -5.48
CA PRO A 901 -7.22 -19.61 -6.32
C PRO A 901 -7.28 -19.25 -7.81
N ALA A 902 -6.88 -20.17 -8.69
CA ALA A 902 -6.83 -19.94 -10.13
C ALA A 902 -8.23 -19.76 -10.76
N LEU A 903 -9.22 -20.48 -10.23
CA LEU A 903 -10.63 -20.18 -10.41
C LEU A 903 -11.08 -19.40 -9.18
N GLY A 904 -11.72 -18.24 -9.36
CA GLY A 904 -12.24 -17.45 -8.23
C GLY A 904 -13.21 -18.26 -7.36
N GLU A 905 -13.41 -17.85 -6.11
CA GLU A 905 -14.26 -18.58 -5.16
C GLU A 905 -15.61 -18.93 -5.80
N ALA A 906 -15.88 -20.22 -5.94
CA ALA A 906 -17.17 -20.70 -6.38
C ALA A 906 -18.20 -20.20 -5.37
N ALA A 907 -19.19 -19.43 -5.85
CA ALA A 907 -20.32 -19.01 -5.02
C ALA A 907 -20.88 -20.25 -4.29
N PRO A 908 -21.19 -20.15 -2.98
CA PRO A 908 -21.49 -21.31 -2.16
C PRO A 908 -22.65 -22.09 -2.78
N VAL A 909 -22.36 -23.31 -3.23
CA VAL A 909 -23.38 -24.23 -3.73
C VAL A 909 -24.23 -24.63 -2.54
N VAL A 910 -25.37 -23.95 -2.41
CA VAL A 910 -26.44 -24.33 -1.49
C VAL A 910 -26.87 -25.75 -1.85
N ARG A 911 -26.71 -26.67 -0.90
CA ARG A 911 -27.32 -28.00 -0.87
C ARG A 911 -28.22 -28.09 0.36
#